data_AF-A0A9P7R5N2-F1
#
_entry.id   AF-A0A9P7R5N2-F1
#
_cell.length_a   1.000
_cell.length_b   1.000
_cell.length_c   1.000
_cell.angle_alpha   90.00
_cell.angle_beta   90.00
_cell.angle_gamma   90.00
#
_symmetry.space_group_name_H-M   'P 1'
#
loop_
_entity.id
_entity.type
_entity.pdbx_description
1 polymer ?
#
loop_
_entity_poly.entity_id
_entity_poly.type
_entity_poly.pdbx_seq_one_letter_code
_entity_poly.pdbx_strand_id
1 'polypeptide(L)'
;MKLNVLLLAVAGAVRVQSAAVFAHFMVGNTAEYTESTWRTDIRLAKEAHIDAFALNMAHGESMNEVSLERAFNVAKDEGFKLLFSFDYAGRGPWPKETVISYLKKYTSKAEYFKHRARPALALGNNVADGLFNWAAWPWGPRDMDTYVDAPYFQYLDRRPYMMPVSPWFYTNMPGYNKNWMWRGDDIWHDRWIQVIYNQPEYVQIISWNDYGESHHIGPLYSHAMEAFTVGKAPYNYANNRPHDGWRQTLPFWIDYYKTGKATVSQESLVVWYRTSPSSACSDGGTVGNTASQLQIEFPPQLIMLDKIFFSAVLGSAAEVTVTVGGKTFTPTWSSIPDGGVGVYHGSVVLLSETGDVNVQLSRPGRLLARVDGPAFSSASCDNGRTNWNPWVGSAVVAGSVSVTMPNSRQNQGCIKGTGAKGFRELCEFNCKYNYCPVSSCLCQAVGVPNTKPPALEKDGFPAKGKSENYSGLCSNACNLGFCPEEFCSETPQTTIVPTVSEFLPPACRAGTSRAGYERFEGLCSYACNFGFCPLHVCRCTSEGGLIEPPAQVPGATGKPVGDYNDEKLCEFACSRTWCPEVCKSNDDEETEPPIDPNDTCQASDRTYSELPLDRNGEYMRWLLMDPENAAATGRQYITIVNLTPHPFKLTSTHSYQMDEFNWGDIPPGKARQNVAHYTGRIGANNVDDNGEAYYDIGNTGKKFVVRATTHIPDTYPRRIVFDLSGMGKGQREYRVPGQEVPVTLVITGSDSFGFITSLSHGPGNWMNSIKDTIRDRTVANVVMPGTHDAGMSKITQAIVSVGSEGNTQTQVLNIYDQLRAGSRWFDLRVSSVHQAVNCCGNYDFWTMHVSDEVAEVVIGNTGENFDDVIKEINRFTDENPGEVIFLQFRYLVGVRDVPSLGPIYWDEGIKNKFFDKLKKINNRCPGLASRLQTSKIGDLMDKNDNKGCVLIFLNTQHLSKISDKTKHTSADDGIYNIDYIDLTDAWPEKEDTKEMAEWAIKKWTDKTEGNFYIAQWLSTPHFLTSTFTYGLQSIAVLPTNPALYWKGVNEISDKVFPNVILVDYIGMVIMNEPRWDALSAELYTLAIGLNLYTISENCDISKRRSPLLPSPKNLRKPPSPLVSQFNGIIFANGTTIADPPLGLHPGRVEILRNGTVFSNGTVLEESVPNPDFNSTLF
;
A
#
# COMPACT_ATOMS: atom_id res chain seq x y z
N MET A 1 60.12 34.41 -5.42
CA MET A 1 60.06 34.39 -6.90
C MET A 1 59.20 33.19 -7.32
N LYS A 2 58.05 33.48 -7.96
CA LYS A 2 57.10 32.59 -8.64
C LYS A 2 56.40 31.48 -7.82
N LEU A 3 55.15 31.76 -7.41
CA LEU A 3 53.99 31.02 -7.92
C LEU A 3 52.68 31.79 -7.62
N ASN A 4 52.40 32.80 -8.45
CA ASN A 4 51.14 33.55 -8.47
C ASN A 4 50.45 33.30 -9.83
N VAL A 5 49.94 32.09 -10.09
CA VAL A 5 48.98 31.80 -11.17
C VAL A 5 48.27 30.48 -10.85
N LEU A 6 47.26 30.45 -9.96
CA LEU A 6 46.17 29.45 -9.98
C LEU A 6 45.01 29.71 -9.00
N LEU A 7 44.74 30.96 -8.60
CA LEU A 7 43.69 31.29 -7.61
C LEU A 7 42.57 32.18 -8.16
N LEU A 8 42.36 32.18 -9.48
CA LEU A 8 41.37 33.03 -10.17
C LEU A 8 40.37 32.26 -11.06
N ALA A 9 40.22 30.94 -10.88
CA ALA A 9 39.30 30.11 -11.66
C ALA A 9 38.29 29.29 -10.82
N VAL A 10 37.96 29.74 -9.60
CA VAL A 10 36.89 29.12 -8.76
C VAL A 10 35.77 30.10 -8.40
N ALA A 11 35.79 31.32 -8.93
CA ALA A 11 34.65 32.26 -8.85
C ALA A 11 34.00 32.36 -10.23
N GLY A 12 33.04 31.49 -10.53
CA GLY A 12 32.36 31.49 -11.83
C GLY A 12 31.62 30.21 -12.22
N ALA A 13 31.56 29.19 -11.36
CA ALA A 13 30.57 28.13 -11.55
C ALA A 13 29.20 28.73 -11.20
N VAL A 14 28.53 29.32 -12.19
CA VAL A 14 27.06 29.44 -12.18
C VAL A 14 26.56 28.04 -11.85
N ARG A 15 26.03 27.83 -10.63
CA ARG A 15 25.23 26.66 -10.34
C ARG A 15 24.05 26.74 -11.30
N VAL A 16 24.13 26.01 -12.41
CA VAL A 16 22.96 25.78 -13.26
C VAL A 16 22.01 24.93 -12.42
N GLN A 17 21.12 25.61 -11.70
CA GLN A 17 19.97 24.99 -11.04
C GLN A 17 19.10 24.45 -12.18
N SER A 18 18.82 23.15 -12.16
CA SER A 18 18.08 22.48 -13.22
C SER A 18 16.59 22.84 -13.11
N ALA A 19 16.20 24.03 -13.56
CA ALA A 19 14.81 24.50 -13.56
C ALA A 19 14.02 23.92 -14.74
N ALA A 20 12.85 23.33 -14.48
CA ALA A 20 11.92 22.87 -15.52
C ALA A 20 10.46 23.11 -15.12
N VAL A 21 9.61 23.36 -16.11
CA VAL A 21 8.18 23.58 -15.93
C VAL A 21 7.39 22.50 -16.66
N PHE A 22 6.50 21.84 -15.94
CA PHE A 22 5.63 20.78 -16.45
C PHE A 22 4.18 21.24 -16.44
N ALA A 23 3.34 20.65 -17.29
CA ALA A 23 1.89 20.77 -17.16
C ALA A 23 1.27 19.39 -16.90
N HIS A 24 0.42 19.32 -15.88
CA HIS A 24 -0.36 18.13 -15.54
C HIS A 24 -1.34 17.81 -16.67
N PHE A 25 -1.37 16.58 -17.15
CA PHE A 25 -2.13 16.22 -18.35
C PHE A 25 -2.95 14.96 -18.09
N MET A 26 -4.27 15.08 -18.11
CA MET A 26 -5.21 13.97 -17.92
C MET A 26 -5.26 13.10 -19.17
N VAL A 27 -4.61 11.94 -19.14
CA VAL A 27 -4.65 10.95 -20.23
C VAL A 27 -6.05 10.37 -20.39
N GLY A 28 -6.81 10.24 -19.29
CA GLY A 28 -8.22 9.81 -19.34
C GLY A 28 -9.11 10.65 -20.26
N ASN A 29 -8.76 11.92 -20.51
CA ASN A 29 -9.51 12.81 -21.41
C ASN A 29 -9.11 12.67 -22.90
N THR A 30 -8.30 11.66 -23.27
CA THR A 30 -7.68 11.56 -24.60
C THR A 30 -8.19 10.39 -25.45
N ALA A 31 -9.28 9.73 -25.07
CA ALA A 31 -9.81 8.57 -25.78
C ALA A 31 -10.00 8.83 -27.29
N GLU A 32 -10.48 10.03 -27.66
CA GLU A 32 -10.69 10.45 -29.04
C GLU A 32 -9.55 11.31 -29.62
N TYR A 33 -8.41 11.46 -28.92
CA TYR A 33 -7.29 12.29 -29.41
C TYR A 33 -6.60 11.65 -30.62
N THR A 34 -6.43 12.46 -31.66
CA THR A 34 -5.58 12.12 -32.80
C THR A 34 -4.15 12.60 -32.58
N GLU A 35 -3.20 12.12 -33.39
CA GLU A 35 -1.83 12.69 -33.39
C GLU A 35 -1.83 14.19 -33.73
N SER A 36 -2.76 14.68 -34.55
CA SER A 36 -2.90 16.12 -34.81
C SER A 36 -3.38 16.90 -33.59
N THR A 37 -4.25 16.32 -32.77
CA THR A 37 -4.68 16.92 -31.50
C THR A 37 -3.49 17.02 -30.54
N TRP A 38 -2.77 15.91 -30.32
CA TRP A 38 -1.53 15.89 -29.53
C TRP A 38 -0.48 16.89 -30.04
N ARG A 39 -0.33 17.02 -31.36
CA ARG A 39 0.65 17.93 -31.97
C ARG A 39 0.27 19.38 -31.74
N THR A 40 -1.01 19.70 -31.79
CA THR A 40 -1.53 21.04 -31.46
C THR A 40 -1.22 21.37 -30.01
N ASP A 41 -1.56 20.48 -29.09
CA ASP A 41 -1.31 20.68 -27.66
C ASP A 41 0.18 20.84 -27.33
N ILE A 42 1.03 19.97 -27.88
CA ILE A 42 2.49 20.04 -27.69
C ILE A 42 3.06 21.35 -28.24
N ARG A 43 2.60 21.83 -29.41
CA ARG A 43 3.05 23.11 -29.97
C ARG A 43 2.64 24.29 -29.10
N LEU A 44 1.38 24.32 -28.65
CA LEU A 44 0.90 25.35 -27.75
C LEU A 44 1.64 25.35 -26.41
N ALA A 45 2.01 24.16 -25.89
CA ALA A 45 2.80 24.06 -24.67
C ALA A 45 4.22 24.61 -24.87
N LYS A 46 4.86 24.31 -26.01
CA LYS A 46 6.16 24.88 -26.38
C LYS A 46 6.09 26.40 -26.57
N GLU A 47 5.04 26.91 -27.21
CA GLU A 47 4.80 28.35 -27.36
C GLU A 47 4.64 29.03 -25.99
N ALA A 48 4.05 28.34 -25.02
CA ALA A 48 3.97 28.78 -23.63
C ALA A 48 5.27 28.55 -22.82
N HIS A 49 6.33 28.01 -23.43
CA HIS A 49 7.63 27.66 -22.83
C HIS A 49 7.60 26.51 -21.79
N ILE A 50 6.56 25.68 -21.79
CA ILE A 50 6.48 24.49 -20.95
C ILE A 50 7.47 23.43 -21.48
N ASP A 51 8.15 22.71 -20.58
CA ASP A 51 9.19 21.74 -20.95
C ASP A 51 8.63 20.34 -21.22
N ALA A 52 7.61 19.92 -20.47
CA ALA A 52 7.03 18.58 -20.59
C ALA A 52 5.56 18.50 -20.14
N PHE A 53 4.87 17.45 -20.57
CA PHE A 53 3.61 17.03 -19.95
C PHE A 53 3.84 15.92 -18.91
N ALA A 54 3.25 16.10 -17.73
CA ALA A 54 3.12 15.09 -16.70
C ALA A 54 1.83 14.30 -16.92
N LEU A 55 1.96 13.13 -17.55
CA LEU A 55 0.86 12.31 -18.05
C LEU A 55 0.19 11.55 -16.90
N ASN A 56 -0.92 12.11 -16.40
CA ASN A 56 -1.75 11.55 -15.36
C ASN A 56 -2.64 10.45 -15.92
N MET A 57 -2.55 9.26 -15.32
CA MET A 57 -3.26 8.07 -15.78
C MET A 57 -3.75 7.24 -14.60
N ALA A 58 -5.02 6.84 -14.65
CA ALA A 58 -5.58 5.88 -13.70
C ALA A 58 -5.37 4.44 -14.19
N HIS A 59 -5.27 3.50 -13.25
CA HIS A 59 -5.01 2.11 -13.57
C HIS A 59 -6.16 1.47 -14.37
N GLY A 60 -5.82 0.70 -15.41
CA GLY A 60 -6.77 -0.10 -16.18
C GLY A 60 -7.64 0.67 -17.18
N GLU A 61 -7.33 1.93 -17.45
CA GLU A 61 -8.06 2.68 -18.48
C GLU A 61 -7.64 2.29 -19.90
N SER A 62 -8.62 1.96 -20.73
CA SER A 62 -8.39 1.39 -22.07
C SER A 62 -7.64 2.30 -23.03
N MET A 63 -7.71 3.63 -22.84
CA MET A 63 -7.02 4.59 -23.70
C MET A 63 -5.53 4.76 -23.35
N ASN A 64 -5.06 4.30 -22.18
CA ASN A 64 -3.70 4.57 -21.71
C ASN A 64 -2.64 4.18 -22.75
N GLU A 65 -2.61 2.93 -23.20
CA GLU A 65 -1.58 2.46 -24.15
C GLU A 65 -1.63 3.22 -25.49
N VAL A 66 -2.84 3.38 -26.05
CA VAL A 66 -3.03 4.01 -27.37
C VAL A 66 -2.64 5.50 -27.33
N SER A 67 -3.06 6.21 -26.28
CA SER A 67 -2.75 7.62 -26.11
C SER A 67 -1.29 7.86 -25.79
N LEU A 68 -0.66 6.99 -24.99
CA LEU A 68 0.78 7.08 -24.71
C LEU A 68 1.62 6.87 -25.97
N GLU A 69 1.27 5.89 -26.81
CA GLU A 69 1.98 5.67 -28.06
C GLU A 69 1.92 6.91 -28.97
N ARG A 70 0.72 7.46 -29.18
CA ARG A 70 0.51 8.70 -29.96
C ARG A 70 1.27 9.89 -29.36
N ALA A 71 1.17 10.09 -28.05
CA ALA A 71 1.83 11.19 -27.36
C ALA A 71 3.36 11.13 -27.52
N PHE A 72 3.97 9.96 -27.30
CA PHE A 72 5.43 9.78 -27.43
C PHE A 72 5.91 9.92 -28.88
N ASN A 73 5.13 9.44 -29.86
CA ASN A 73 5.45 9.62 -31.28
C ASN A 73 5.46 11.11 -31.66
N VAL A 74 4.42 11.85 -31.29
CA VAL A 74 4.35 13.28 -31.59
C VAL A 74 5.39 14.08 -30.81
N ALA A 75 5.63 13.74 -29.54
CA ALA A 75 6.65 14.40 -28.73
C ALA A 75 8.06 14.22 -29.32
N LYS A 76 8.36 13.03 -29.86
CA LYS A 76 9.59 12.77 -30.60
C LYS A 76 9.71 13.69 -31.83
N ASP A 77 8.66 13.80 -32.64
CA ASP A 77 8.66 14.63 -33.85
C ASP A 77 8.79 16.13 -33.55
N GLU A 78 8.14 16.60 -32.49
CA GLU A 78 8.13 18.01 -32.09
C GLU A 78 9.30 18.38 -31.16
N GLY A 79 10.11 17.42 -30.72
CA GLY A 79 11.21 17.63 -29.78
C GLY A 79 10.76 18.05 -28.38
N PHE A 80 9.60 17.56 -27.93
CA PHE A 80 9.00 17.84 -26.63
C PHE A 80 9.26 16.71 -25.63
N LYS A 81 9.07 16.98 -24.32
CA LYS A 81 9.29 15.96 -23.28
C LYS A 81 7.98 15.49 -22.65
N LEU A 82 8.00 14.28 -22.12
CA LEU A 82 6.90 13.65 -21.39
C LEU A 82 7.44 12.94 -20.12
N LEU A 83 6.64 12.90 -19.06
CA LEU A 83 6.91 12.09 -17.87
C LEU A 83 5.61 11.46 -17.36
N PHE A 84 5.70 10.37 -16.62
CA PHE A 84 4.54 9.70 -16.06
C PHE A 84 4.10 10.29 -14.71
N SER A 85 2.78 10.34 -14.53
CA SER A 85 2.10 10.62 -13.27
C SER A 85 1.08 9.49 -13.06
N PHE A 86 1.47 8.45 -12.33
CA PHE A 86 0.57 7.34 -12.04
C PHE A 86 -0.43 7.75 -10.95
N ASP A 87 -1.73 7.71 -11.25
CA ASP A 87 -2.79 8.02 -10.30
C ASP A 87 -3.19 6.75 -9.53
N TYR A 88 -2.83 6.71 -8.25
CA TYR A 88 -3.17 5.63 -7.31
C TYR A 88 -4.52 5.84 -6.61
N ALA A 89 -5.13 7.01 -6.74
CA ALA A 89 -6.42 7.34 -6.15
C ALA A 89 -7.59 7.08 -7.14
N GLY A 90 -7.38 7.31 -8.44
CA GLY A 90 -8.45 7.28 -9.45
C GLY A 90 -9.15 5.93 -9.63
N ARG A 91 -8.40 4.82 -9.73
CA ARG A 91 -8.95 3.44 -9.88
C ARG A 91 -8.26 2.41 -8.97
N GLY A 92 -7.79 2.88 -7.82
CA GLY A 92 -7.00 2.08 -6.88
C GLY A 92 -5.52 1.97 -7.24
N PRO A 93 -4.75 1.20 -6.46
CA PRO A 93 -3.31 1.17 -6.59
C PRO A 93 -2.88 0.51 -7.90
N TRP A 94 -1.86 1.08 -8.54
CA TRP A 94 -1.22 0.45 -9.69
C TRP A 94 -0.44 -0.80 -9.26
N PRO A 95 -0.60 -1.95 -9.93
CA PRO A 95 0.25 -3.10 -9.71
C PRO A 95 1.71 -2.74 -10.00
N LYS A 96 2.61 -3.10 -9.08
CA LYS A 96 4.05 -2.78 -9.17
C LYS A 96 4.64 -3.19 -10.51
N GLU A 97 4.33 -4.38 -11.00
CA GLU A 97 4.88 -4.89 -12.26
C GLU A 97 4.39 -4.12 -13.47
N THR A 98 3.13 -3.66 -13.46
CA THR A 98 2.60 -2.78 -14.51
C THR A 98 3.38 -1.47 -14.56
N VAL A 99 3.63 -0.84 -13.41
CA VAL A 99 4.44 0.39 -13.34
C VAL A 99 5.86 0.14 -13.88
N ILE A 100 6.51 -0.94 -13.45
CA ILE A 100 7.85 -1.31 -13.92
C ILE A 100 7.85 -1.51 -15.45
N SER A 101 6.81 -2.13 -16.02
CA SER A 101 6.70 -2.36 -17.46
C SER A 101 6.61 -1.05 -18.25
N TYR A 102 5.79 -0.10 -17.78
CA TYR A 102 5.66 1.23 -18.37
C TYR A 102 7.00 1.97 -18.30
N LEU A 103 7.64 1.96 -17.13
CA LEU A 103 8.94 2.59 -16.95
C LEU A 103 9.99 1.98 -17.90
N LYS A 104 10.11 0.65 -18.00
CA LYS A 104 11.04 -0.01 -18.92
C LYS A 104 10.77 0.36 -20.38
N LYS A 105 9.50 0.41 -20.79
CA LYS A 105 9.07 0.70 -22.18
C LYS A 105 9.39 2.14 -22.61
N TYR A 106 9.17 3.12 -21.72
CA TYR A 106 9.20 4.53 -22.11
C TYR A 106 10.40 5.31 -21.56
N THR A 107 10.97 4.98 -20.41
CA THR A 107 12.08 5.77 -19.80
C THR A 107 13.37 5.71 -20.60
N SER A 108 13.54 4.71 -21.48
CA SER A 108 14.70 4.62 -22.39
C SER A 108 14.60 5.62 -23.55
N LYS A 109 13.39 6.04 -23.93
CA LYS A 109 13.13 6.95 -25.04
C LYS A 109 13.72 8.36 -24.79
N ALA A 110 14.00 9.10 -25.87
CA ALA A 110 14.70 10.39 -25.79
C ALA A 110 13.77 11.54 -25.36
N GLU A 111 12.50 11.40 -25.67
CA GLU A 111 11.36 12.25 -25.34
C GLU A 111 10.87 12.04 -23.90
N TYR A 112 11.30 10.98 -23.21
CA TYR A 112 11.06 10.87 -21.77
C TYR A 112 11.94 11.87 -21.02
N PHE A 113 11.36 12.68 -20.12
CA PHE A 113 12.11 13.62 -19.30
C PHE A 113 12.97 12.86 -18.28
N LYS A 114 14.29 13.06 -18.31
CA LYS A 114 15.24 12.39 -17.40
C LYS A 114 15.97 13.44 -16.58
N HIS A 115 15.88 13.33 -15.26
CA HIS A 115 16.77 14.06 -14.37
C HIS A 115 18.13 13.35 -14.26
N ARG A 116 19.20 14.10 -13.99
CA ARG A 116 20.60 13.64 -13.97
C ARG A 116 20.72 12.29 -13.25
N ALA A 117 20.93 11.22 -14.03
CA ALA A 117 20.79 9.83 -13.55
C ALA A 117 21.77 9.45 -12.44
N ARG A 118 22.97 10.05 -12.36
CA ARG A 118 24.00 9.68 -11.38
C ARG A 118 23.66 10.07 -9.93
N PRO A 119 23.22 11.30 -9.62
CA PRO A 119 22.77 11.66 -8.26
C PRO A 119 21.52 10.92 -7.78
N ALA A 120 20.53 10.69 -8.65
CA ALA A 120 19.31 9.94 -8.31
C ALA A 120 19.63 8.47 -7.95
N LEU A 121 20.49 7.81 -8.74
CA LEU A 121 21.00 6.47 -8.42
C LEU A 121 21.78 6.41 -7.10
N ALA A 122 22.47 7.49 -6.70
CA ALA A 122 23.23 7.54 -5.44
C ALA A 122 22.35 7.79 -4.20
N LEU A 123 21.12 8.30 -4.38
CA LEU A 123 20.14 8.52 -3.31
C LEU A 123 19.17 7.34 -3.13
N GLY A 124 19.32 6.29 -3.95
CA GLY A 124 18.52 5.07 -3.94
C GLY A 124 18.76 4.21 -2.70
N ASN A 125 18.30 4.70 -1.55
CA ASN A 125 17.94 3.93 -0.35
C ASN A 125 16.91 4.69 0.52
N ASN A 126 16.05 5.55 -0.06
CA ASN A 126 14.90 6.17 0.61
C ASN A 126 13.78 6.57 -0.38
N VAL A 127 12.94 5.59 -0.75
CA VAL A 127 11.62 5.54 -1.45
C VAL A 127 11.26 6.57 -2.55
N ALA A 128 11.53 7.87 -2.43
CA ALA A 128 11.17 8.91 -3.40
C ALA A 128 12.31 9.91 -3.67
N ASP A 129 12.57 10.25 -4.94
CA ASP A 129 13.66 11.15 -5.34
C ASP A 129 13.40 12.64 -5.06
N GLY A 130 12.15 13.01 -4.79
CA GLY A 130 11.67 14.37 -4.52
C GLY A 130 10.17 14.33 -4.22
N LEU A 131 9.58 15.46 -3.87
CA LEU A 131 8.13 15.55 -3.58
C LEU A 131 7.46 16.66 -4.37
N PHE A 132 6.21 16.42 -4.70
CA PHE A 132 5.27 17.37 -5.30
C PHE A 132 4.14 17.63 -4.30
N ASN A 133 3.83 18.90 -4.06
CA ASN A 133 2.71 19.30 -3.22
C ASN A 133 1.45 19.51 -4.08
N TRP A 134 0.31 18.93 -3.71
CA TRP A 134 -0.96 19.15 -4.43
C TRP A 134 -1.70 20.43 -4.00
N ALA A 135 -1.28 21.08 -2.91
CA ALA A 135 -1.93 22.29 -2.38
C ALA A 135 -1.59 23.54 -3.21
N ALA A 136 -2.25 23.68 -4.36
CA ALA A 136 -2.05 24.79 -5.30
C ALA A 136 -2.92 26.03 -5.00
N TRP A 137 -3.91 25.92 -4.11
CA TRP A 137 -4.96 26.91 -3.90
C TRP A 137 -5.05 27.38 -2.44
N PRO A 138 -5.52 28.62 -2.19
CA PRO A 138 -5.56 29.21 -0.87
C PRO A 138 -6.61 28.60 0.04
N TRP A 139 -6.40 28.80 1.34
CA TRP A 139 -7.40 28.48 2.36
C TRP A 139 -8.53 29.50 2.40
N GLY A 140 -9.74 29.08 1.99
CA GLY A 140 -10.94 29.88 2.12
C GLY A 140 -10.82 31.23 1.39
N PRO A 141 -11.29 32.35 1.96
CA PRO A 141 -11.29 33.65 1.30
C PRO A 141 -9.92 34.34 1.29
N ARG A 142 -8.84 33.68 1.73
CA ARG A 142 -7.50 34.28 1.81
C ARG A 142 -6.82 34.29 0.44
N ASP A 143 -5.84 35.16 0.26
CA ASP A 143 -4.94 35.08 -0.89
C ASP A 143 -3.96 33.91 -0.69
N MET A 144 -3.35 33.43 -1.78
CA MET A 144 -2.43 32.29 -1.73
C MET A 144 -1.16 32.64 -0.96
N ASP A 145 -0.72 31.74 -0.09
CA ASP A 145 0.53 31.86 0.67
C ASP A 145 1.54 30.75 0.29
N THR A 146 2.70 30.77 0.95
CA THR A 146 3.79 29.80 0.74
C THR A 146 4.10 28.97 1.98
N TYR A 147 3.27 29.03 3.02
CA TYR A 147 3.55 28.31 4.27
C TYR A 147 3.45 26.81 4.09
N VAL A 148 2.56 26.36 3.19
CA VAL A 148 2.47 24.96 2.78
C VAL A 148 3.71 24.49 2.00
N ASP A 149 4.44 25.40 1.36
CA ASP A 149 5.66 25.09 0.61
C ASP A 149 6.91 25.06 1.50
N ALA A 150 6.95 25.90 2.54
CA ALA A 150 8.14 26.08 3.37
C ALA A 150 8.72 24.78 3.96
N PRO A 151 7.91 23.82 4.46
CA PRO A 151 8.42 22.53 4.92
C PRO A 151 9.14 21.74 3.82
N TYR A 152 8.69 21.81 2.56
CA TYR A 152 9.34 21.10 1.45
C TYR A 152 10.74 21.67 1.19
N PHE A 153 10.90 22.99 1.23
CA PHE A 153 12.21 23.63 1.11
C PHE A 153 13.17 23.29 2.27
N GLN A 154 12.64 23.03 3.47
CA GLN A 154 13.43 22.79 4.67
C GLN A 154 13.77 21.30 4.89
N TYR A 155 12.81 20.40 4.69
CA TYR A 155 12.93 19.00 5.09
C TYR A 155 13.37 18.05 3.99
N LEU A 156 13.38 18.47 2.72
CA LEU A 156 13.76 17.59 1.60
C LEU A 156 15.26 17.27 1.52
N ASP A 157 16.11 17.78 2.43
CA ASP A 157 17.55 17.48 2.51
C ASP A 157 18.25 17.48 1.14
N ARG A 158 18.03 18.55 0.37
CA ARG A 158 18.56 18.78 -1.00
C ARG A 158 17.93 17.93 -2.12
N ARG A 159 16.84 17.19 -1.88
CA ARG A 159 16.02 16.59 -2.93
C ARG A 159 15.16 17.66 -3.63
N PRO A 160 14.84 17.49 -4.93
CA PRO A 160 14.02 18.46 -5.65
C PRO A 160 12.61 18.62 -5.08
N TYR A 161 12.16 19.86 -4.94
CA TYR A 161 10.77 20.21 -4.73
C TYR A 161 10.10 20.59 -6.05
N MET A 162 8.92 20.01 -6.31
CA MET A 162 8.06 20.43 -7.41
C MET A 162 6.91 21.28 -6.84
N MET A 163 6.93 22.58 -7.14
CA MET A 163 5.96 23.53 -6.63
C MET A 163 4.72 23.58 -7.55
N PRO A 164 3.50 23.48 -6.99
CA PRO A 164 2.27 23.53 -7.79
C PRO A 164 1.88 24.97 -8.14
N VAL A 165 1.36 25.16 -9.36
CA VAL A 165 0.79 26.42 -9.85
C VAL A 165 -0.53 26.12 -10.54
N SER A 166 -1.61 26.83 -10.20
CA SER A 166 -2.91 26.63 -10.83
C SER A 166 -3.67 27.95 -10.94
N PRO A 167 -4.40 28.21 -12.04
CA PRO A 167 -5.11 29.49 -12.21
C PRO A 167 -6.45 29.55 -11.47
N TRP A 168 -7.14 28.42 -11.30
CA TRP A 168 -8.51 28.36 -10.81
C TRP A 168 -8.81 26.98 -10.22
N PHE A 169 -9.93 26.79 -9.54
CA PHE A 169 -10.47 25.46 -9.23
C PHE A 169 -11.97 25.52 -8.98
N TYR A 170 -12.74 24.74 -9.74
CA TYR A 170 -14.15 24.50 -9.46
C TYR A 170 -14.55 23.13 -10.00
N THR A 171 -15.23 22.36 -9.17
CA THR A 171 -15.80 21.08 -9.59
C THR A 171 -17.21 20.89 -9.02
N ASN A 172 -18.09 20.34 -9.86
CA ASN A 172 -19.38 19.80 -9.45
C ASN A 172 -19.60 18.48 -10.22
N MET A 173 -19.03 17.41 -9.66
CA MET A 173 -19.07 16.05 -10.18
C MET A 173 -19.52 15.07 -9.08
N PRO A 174 -20.84 15.00 -8.80
CA PRO A 174 -21.40 14.12 -7.76
C PRO A 174 -21.05 12.64 -7.95
N GLY A 175 -20.83 12.18 -9.18
CA GLY A 175 -20.35 10.82 -9.48
C GLY A 175 -19.00 10.48 -8.86
N TYR A 176 -18.19 11.50 -8.54
CA TYR A 176 -16.92 11.39 -7.84
C TYR A 176 -16.98 11.92 -6.40
N ASN A 177 -18.17 12.18 -5.87
CA ASN A 177 -18.38 12.87 -4.59
C ASN A 177 -17.71 14.25 -4.52
N LYS A 178 -17.66 15.00 -5.64
CA LYS A 178 -17.04 16.32 -5.70
C LYS A 178 -18.04 17.44 -5.94
N ASN A 179 -18.04 18.47 -5.10
CA ASN A 179 -18.82 19.69 -5.29
C ASN A 179 -18.25 20.85 -4.46
N TRP A 180 -17.10 21.39 -4.84
CA TRP A 180 -16.46 22.47 -4.12
C TRP A 180 -15.59 23.34 -5.03
N MET A 181 -15.06 24.42 -4.45
CA MET A 181 -14.15 25.35 -5.10
C MET A 181 -13.07 25.85 -4.14
N TRP A 182 -11.95 26.31 -4.68
CA TRP A 182 -10.99 27.16 -3.98
C TRP A 182 -10.86 28.50 -4.68
N ARG A 183 -10.41 29.53 -3.96
CA ARG A 183 -10.34 30.90 -4.50
C ARG A 183 -9.33 30.95 -5.66
N GLY A 184 -9.83 31.30 -6.84
CA GLY A 184 -9.05 31.45 -8.08
C GLY A 184 -8.79 32.90 -8.49
N ASP A 185 -9.31 33.87 -7.74
CA ASP A 185 -9.32 35.31 -8.05
C ASP A 185 -8.01 35.85 -8.66
N ASP A 186 -6.99 36.06 -7.83
CA ASP A 186 -5.70 36.68 -8.20
C ASP A 186 -4.55 35.65 -8.26
N ILE A 187 -4.85 34.37 -7.97
CA ILE A 187 -3.85 33.32 -7.69
C ILE A 187 -2.90 33.05 -8.85
N TRP A 188 -3.37 33.15 -10.09
CA TRP A 188 -2.51 32.91 -11.25
C TRP A 188 -1.33 33.88 -11.27
N HIS A 189 -1.54 35.14 -10.89
CA HIS A 189 -0.47 36.13 -10.81
C HIS A 189 0.38 35.95 -9.55
N ASP A 190 -0.28 35.83 -8.40
CA ASP A 190 0.41 35.75 -7.10
C ASP A 190 1.34 34.54 -7.02
N ARG A 191 0.89 33.39 -7.53
CA ARG A 191 1.66 32.14 -7.47
C ARG A 191 2.92 32.20 -8.34
N TRP A 192 2.88 32.89 -9.48
CA TRP A 192 4.10 33.13 -10.28
C TRP A 192 5.09 34.04 -9.57
N ILE A 193 4.65 35.07 -8.86
CA ILE A 193 5.55 35.88 -8.00
C ILE A 193 6.23 34.99 -6.95
N GLN A 194 5.47 34.09 -6.33
CA GLN A 194 5.98 33.16 -5.33
C GLN A 194 7.00 32.18 -5.91
N VAL A 195 6.78 31.65 -7.12
CA VAL A 195 7.75 30.83 -7.86
C VAL A 195 9.03 31.61 -8.14
N ILE A 196 8.92 32.86 -8.61
CA ILE A 196 10.07 33.72 -8.88
C ILE A 196 10.86 34.01 -7.60
N TYR A 197 10.19 34.21 -6.47
CA TYR A 197 10.86 34.46 -5.20
C TYR A 197 11.53 33.20 -4.64
N ASN A 198 10.78 32.09 -4.54
CA ASN A 198 11.20 30.85 -3.88
C ASN A 198 12.19 30.01 -4.71
N GLN A 199 12.16 30.14 -6.05
CA GLN A 199 13.06 29.42 -6.98
C GLN A 199 13.09 27.88 -6.75
N PRO A 200 11.93 27.18 -6.77
CA PRO A 200 11.88 25.72 -6.64
C PRO A 200 12.65 25.04 -7.78
N GLU A 201 13.07 23.77 -7.59
CA GLU A 201 13.73 23.01 -8.66
C GLU A 201 12.80 22.76 -9.85
N TYR A 202 11.52 22.46 -9.58
CA TYR A 202 10.52 22.25 -10.61
C TYR A 202 9.23 22.98 -10.31
N VAL A 203 8.49 23.29 -11.37
CA VAL A 203 7.14 23.81 -11.31
C VAL A 203 6.22 22.86 -12.07
N GLN A 204 5.06 22.54 -11.51
CA GLN A 204 4.00 21.85 -12.25
C GLN A 204 2.73 22.70 -12.27
N ILE A 205 2.29 23.04 -13.48
CA ILE A 205 1.02 23.69 -13.74
C ILE A 205 -0.09 22.64 -13.66
N ILE A 206 -1.07 22.88 -12.79
CA ILE A 206 -2.28 22.08 -12.62
C ILE A 206 -3.44 22.89 -13.22
N SER A 207 -3.87 22.62 -14.45
CA SER A 207 -3.47 21.54 -15.36
C SER A 207 -3.55 22.00 -16.82
N TRP A 208 -3.17 21.13 -17.76
CA TRP A 208 -3.32 21.36 -19.19
C TRP A 208 -4.76 21.14 -19.67
N ASN A 209 -5.40 20.02 -19.32
CA ASN A 209 -6.70 19.60 -19.91
C ASN A 209 -7.68 18.98 -18.91
N ASP A 210 -7.61 19.33 -17.63
CA ASP A 210 -8.62 18.90 -16.65
C ASP A 210 -9.82 19.85 -16.64
N TYR A 211 -10.80 19.56 -17.49
CA TYR A 211 -12.01 20.36 -17.61
C TYR A 211 -12.96 20.17 -16.43
N GLY A 212 -12.97 18.99 -15.78
CA GLY A 212 -13.87 18.67 -14.67
C GLY A 212 -13.50 19.36 -13.36
N GLU A 213 -12.28 19.89 -13.25
CA GLU A 213 -11.83 20.68 -12.09
C GLU A 213 -11.58 22.17 -12.44
N SER A 214 -11.95 22.57 -13.67
CA SER A 214 -11.97 23.98 -14.13
C SER A 214 -10.63 24.72 -14.03
N HIS A 215 -9.51 24.01 -14.12
CA HIS A 215 -8.18 24.61 -13.96
C HIS A 215 -7.24 24.32 -15.13
N HIS A 216 -7.83 23.91 -16.26
CA HIS A 216 -7.12 23.67 -17.50
C HIS A 216 -6.57 24.99 -18.08
N ILE A 217 -5.43 24.93 -18.76
CA ILE A 217 -4.91 26.06 -19.55
C ILE A 217 -4.77 25.72 -21.03
N GLY A 218 -5.13 24.51 -21.44
CA GLY A 218 -5.12 24.00 -22.81
C GLY A 218 -6.39 24.36 -23.60
N PRO A 219 -6.47 23.98 -24.89
CA PRO A 219 -7.68 24.18 -25.68
C PRO A 219 -8.87 23.34 -25.18
N LEU A 220 -10.09 23.82 -25.39
CA LEU A 220 -11.30 23.03 -25.18
C LEU A 220 -11.58 22.18 -26.43
N TYR A 221 -11.76 20.87 -26.23
CA TYR A 221 -12.19 19.95 -27.29
C TYR A 221 -13.53 19.33 -26.96
N SER A 222 -14.53 19.49 -27.83
CA SER A 222 -15.87 18.93 -27.61
C SER A 222 -15.89 17.40 -27.45
N HIS A 223 -14.94 16.70 -28.09
CA HIS A 223 -14.76 15.25 -28.00
C HIS A 223 -13.99 14.78 -26.75
N ALA A 224 -13.56 15.69 -25.88
CA ALA A 224 -12.77 15.39 -24.69
C ALA A 224 -13.52 15.70 -23.38
N MET A 225 -14.85 15.67 -23.43
CA MET A 225 -15.75 16.11 -22.34
C MET A 225 -16.36 14.95 -21.54
N GLU A 226 -15.84 13.73 -21.68
CA GLU A 226 -16.40 12.51 -21.08
C GLU A 226 -16.45 12.59 -19.54
N ALA A 227 -15.49 13.27 -18.91
CA ALA A 227 -15.44 13.47 -17.46
C ALA A 227 -16.73 14.06 -16.87
N PHE A 228 -17.44 14.94 -17.60
CA PHE A 228 -18.72 15.50 -17.15
C PHE A 228 -19.83 14.44 -17.10
N THR A 229 -19.80 13.47 -18.01
CA THR A 229 -20.78 12.37 -18.06
C THR A 229 -20.49 11.36 -16.95
N VAL A 230 -19.24 10.90 -16.84
CA VAL A 230 -18.83 9.91 -15.82
C VAL A 230 -18.94 10.49 -14.42
N GLY A 231 -18.53 11.75 -14.24
CA GLY A 231 -18.66 12.52 -13.01
C GLY A 231 -20.10 12.94 -12.67
N LYS A 232 -21.09 12.63 -13.53
CA LYS A 232 -22.51 12.97 -13.37
C LYS A 232 -22.74 14.45 -13.09
N ALA A 233 -21.99 15.33 -13.77
CA ALA A 233 -22.11 16.76 -13.59
C ALA A 233 -23.54 17.23 -13.95
N PRO A 234 -24.13 18.18 -13.19
CA PRO A 234 -25.49 18.65 -13.46
C PRO A 234 -25.62 19.39 -14.80
N TYR A 235 -24.50 19.89 -15.32
CA TYR A 235 -24.32 20.49 -16.64
C TYR A 235 -22.82 20.54 -16.96
N ASN A 236 -22.45 20.73 -18.23
CA ASN A 236 -21.06 20.92 -18.61
C ASN A 236 -20.67 22.39 -18.42
N TYR A 237 -20.06 22.71 -17.28
CA TYR A 237 -19.60 24.07 -16.94
C TYR A 237 -18.34 24.51 -17.71
N ALA A 238 -17.70 23.67 -18.51
CA ALA A 238 -16.61 24.07 -19.42
C ALA A 238 -17.11 24.60 -20.78
N ASN A 239 -18.39 24.41 -21.11
CA ASN A 239 -18.95 24.91 -22.36
C ASN A 239 -18.83 26.44 -22.45
N ASN A 240 -18.20 26.91 -23.52
CA ASN A 240 -17.92 28.34 -23.75
C ASN A 240 -17.18 29.00 -22.56
N ARG A 241 -16.29 28.26 -21.90
CA ARG A 241 -15.38 28.75 -20.85
C ARG A 241 -13.93 28.48 -21.25
N PRO A 242 -13.42 29.13 -22.32
CA PRO A 242 -12.03 28.98 -22.73
C PRO A 242 -11.12 29.50 -21.62
N HIS A 243 -10.03 28.77 -21.34
CA HIS A 243 -9.00 29.11 -20.35
C HIS A 243 -7.63 29.36 -20.97
N ASP A 244 -7.52 29.24 -22.29
CA ASP A 244 -6.27 29.36 -23.04
C ASP A 244 -5.61 30.75 -22.95
N GLY A 245 -6.38 31.79 -22.65
CA GLY A 245 -5.87 33.13 -22.39
C GLY A 245 -4.83 33.18 -21.27
N TRP A 246 -4.90 32.31 -20.25
CA TRP A 246 -3.90 32.27 -19.19
C TRP A 246 -2.50 31.84 -19.67
N ARG A 247 -2.39 31.18 -20.84
CA ARG A 247 -1.08 30.85 -21.43
C ARG A 247 -0.30 32.08 -21.89
N GLN A 248 -0.98 33.20 -22.17
CA GLN A 248 -0.35 34.39 -22.77
C GLN A 248 0.71 35.04 -21.86
N THR A 249 0.65 34.83 -20.54
CA THR A 249 1.63 35.36 -19.58
C THR A 249 2.80 34.40 -19.33
N LEU A 250 2.65 33.11 -19.68
CA LEU A 250 3.60 32.06 -19.33
C LEU A 250 4.99 32.23 -19.94
N PRO A 251 5.16 32.62 -21.22
CA PRO A 251 6.49 32.77 -21.80
C PRO A 251 7.38 33.70 -20.98
N PHE A 252 6.82 34.85 -20.54
CA PHE A 252 7.54 35.79 -19.70
C PHE A 252 7.86 35.20 -18.32
N TRP A 253 6.87 34.60 -17.65
CA TRP A 253 7.06 34.04 -16.32
C TRP A 253 8.07 32.90 -16.29
N ILE A 254 7.98 31.98 -17.25
CA ILE A 254 8.85 30.81 -17.34
C ILE A 254 10.27 31.22 -17.71
N ASP A 255 10.47 32.16 -18.63
CA ASP A 255 11.81 32.69 -18.94
C ASP A 255 12.43 33.38 -17.74
N TYR A 256 11.63 34.18 -17.02
CA TYR A 256 12.08 34.87 -15.83
C TYR A 256 12.45 33.88 -14.72
N TYR A 257 11.66 32.81 -14.52
CA TYR A 257 11.96 31.75 -13.58
C TYR A 257 13.25 30.99 -13.94
N LYS A 258 13.37 30.52 -15.19
CA LYS A 258 14.46 29.63 -15.60
C LYS A 258 15.79 30.35 -15.78
N THR A 259 15.76 31.60 -16.21
CA THR A 259 16.99 32.34 -16.60
C THR A 259 17.29 33.53 -15.70
N GLY A 260 16.34 33.93 -14.85
CA GLY A 260 16.45 35.14 -14.05
C GLY A 260 16.31 36.44 -14.85
N LYS A 261 15.95 36.37 -16.14
CA LYS A 261 15.63 37.50 -17.01
C LYS A 261 14.50 37.12 -17.96
N ALA A 262 13.73 38.10 -18.43
CA ALA A 262 12.76 37.88 -19.49
C ALA A 262 12.70 39.09 -20.43
N THR A 263 12.34 38.83 -21.68
CA THR A 263 12.13 39.85 -22.71
C THR A 263 10.68 39.81 -23.15
N VAL A 264 10.02 40.96 -23.10
CA VAL A 264 8.70 41.11 -23.72
C VAL A 264 8.92 41.22 -25.22
N SER A 265 8.57 40.15 -25.94
CA SER A 265 8.58 40.07 -27.41
C SER A 265 7.25 40.46 -28.04
N GLN A 266 6.17 40.34 -27.26
CA GLN A 266 4.81 40.57 -27.69
C GLN A 266 3.99 41.08 -26.51
N GLU A 267 3.36 42.24 -26.65
CA GLU A 267 2.46 42.76 -25.62
C GLU A 267 1.08 42.10 -25.73
N SER A 268 0.43 41.85 -24.59
CA SER A 268 -0.87 41.17 -24.53
C SER A 268 -1.69 41.60 -23.32
N LEU A 269 -3.00 41.37 -23.41
CA LEU A 269 -3.98 41.55 -22.34
C LEU A 269 -4.72 40.22 -22.13
N VAL A 270 -4.87 39.78 -20.89
CA VAL A 270 -5.64 38.61 -20.47
C VAL A 270 -6.69 39.07 -19.45
N VAL A 271 -7.92 38.58 -19.57
CA VAL A 271 -9.06 38.96 -18.76
C VAL A 271 -9.80 37.71 -18.32
N TRP A 272 -10.20 37.62 -17.05
CA TRP A 272 -11.06 36.54 -16.57
C TRP A 272 -12.07 37.01 -15.53
N TYR A 273 -13.23 36.37 -15.53
CA TYR A 273 -14.31 36.61 -14.58
C TYR A 273 -15.36 35.50 -14.70
N ARG A 274 -16.20 35.33 -13.66
CA ARG A 274 -17.42 34.53 -13.76
C ARG A 274 -18.46 35.31 -14.55
N THR A 275 -19.22 34.66 -15.42
CA THR A 275 -20.19 35.34 -16.31
C THR A 275 -21.52 35.70 -15.64
N SER A 276 -21.71 35.32 -14.38
CA SER A 276 -22.90 35.63 -13.60
C SER A 276 -22.52 36.12 -12.19
N PRO A 277 -23.30 37.05 -11.59
CA PRO A 277 -23.12 37.41 -10.19
C PRO A 277 -23.19 36.19 -9.26
N SER A 278 -22.42 36.20 -8.19
CA SER A 278 -22.32 35.11 -7.21
C SER A 278 -23.67 34.73 -6.59
N SER A 279 -24.55 35.70 -6.42
CA SER A 279 -25.88 35.59 -5.82
C SER A 279 -27.02 35.54 -6.84
N ALA A 280 -26.73 35.54 -8.14
CA ALA A 280 -27.77 35.61 -9.17
C ALA A 280 -28.65 34.35 -9.22
N CYS A 281 -28.06 33.19 -8.89
CA CYS A 281 -28.65 31.87 -9.07
C CYS A 281 -28.27 30.94 -7.92
N SER A 282 -28.86 29.73 -7.90
CA SER A 282 -28.52 28.74 -6.88
C SER A 282 -27.03 28.37 -6.99
N ASP A 283 -26.33 28.29 -5.86
CA ASP A 283 -24.98 27.73 -5.79
C ASP A 283 -24.94 26.22 -6.08
N GLY A 284 -26.11 25.56 -6.12
CA GLY A 284 -26.23 24.14 -6.39
C GLY A 284 -25.63 23.25 -5.30
N GLY A 285 -25.51 23.76 -4.07
CA GLY A 285 -24.86 23.08 -2.95
C GLY A 285 -23.34 23.08 -3.05
N THR A 286 -22.74 23.88 -3.95
CA THR A 286 -21.28 24.04 -3.99
C THR A 286 -20.82 24.79 -2.74
N VAL A 287 -19.69 24.37 -2.16
CA VAL A 287 -19.04 25.03 -1.04
C VAL A 287 -17.64 25.53 -1.42
N GLY A 288 -17.18 26.55 -0.72
CA GLY A 288 -15.79 26.96 -0.69
C GLY A 288 -14.99 26.08 0.26
N ASN A 289 -13.86 25.50 -0.16
CA ASN A 289 -13.18 24.40 0.52
C ASN A 289 -14.06 23.16 0.68
N THR A 290 -13.56 22.07 1.30
CA THR A 290 -14.36 20.87 1.54
C THR A 290 -14.06 20.20 2.89
N ALA A 291 -15.13 19.84 3.62
CA ALA A 291 -15.07 19.07 4.85
C ALA A 291 -14.49 17.67 4.64
N SER A 292 -14.59 17.11 3.42
CA SER A 292 -13.99 15.82 3.07
C SER A 292 -12.46 15.81 3.18
N GLN A 293 -11.82 16.98 3.07
CA GLN A 293 -10.40 17.19 3.31
C GLN A 293 -10.14 17.82 4.69
N LEU A 294 -11.10 17.69 5.61
CA LEU A 294 -11.07 18.24 6.97
C LEU A 294 -10.90 19.76 7.01
N GLN A 295 -11.36 20.45 5.95
CA GLN A 295 -11.29 21.90 5.83
C GLN A 295 -12.57 22.56 6.35
N ILE A 296 -12.45 23.78 6.88
CA ILE A 296 -13.63 24.62 7.14
C ILE A 296 -14.22 25.02 5.79
N GLU A 297 -15.52 24.78 5.63
CA GLU A 297 -16.27 25.17 4.44
C GLU A 297 -16.80 26.60 4.55
N PHE A 298 -16.82 27.31 3.43
CA PHE A 298 -17.23 28.70 3.31
C PHE A 298 -18.35 28.84 2.27
N PRO A 299 -19.26 29.82 2.43
CA PRO A 299 -20.16 30.22 1.35
C PRO A 299 -19.38 30.58 0.07
N PRO A 300 -19.75 30.05 -1.10
CA PRO A 300 -19.08 30.32 -2.37
C PRO A 300 -18.84 31.79 -2.70
N GLN A 301 -19.78 32.65 -2.29
CA GLN A 301 -19.75 34.09 -2.56
C GLN A 301 -18.59 34.79 -1.82
N LEU A 302 -18.04 34.18 -0.76
CA LEU A 302 -16.84 34.67 -0.07
C LEU A 302 -15.55 34.19 -0.74
N ILE A 303 -15.62 33.12 -1.55
CA ILE A 303 -14.46 32.50 -2.19
C ILE A 303 -14.20 33.05 -3.57
N MET A 304 -15.23 33.22 -4.39
CA MET A 304 -15.10 33.73 -5.76
C MET A 304 -15.83 35.05 -5.92
N LEU A 305 -15.09 36.14 -5.79
CA LEU A 305 -15.67 37.48 -5.73
C LEU A 305 -16.24 37.92 -7.09
N ASP A 306 -17.25 38.79 -7.05
CA ASP A 306 -17.81 39.44 -8.24
C ASP A 306 -16.84 40.54 -8.72
N LYS A 307 -15.79 40.12 -9.43
CA LYS A 307 -14.71 40.97 -9.96
C LYS A 307 -14.37 40.62 -11.41
N ILE A 308 -13.88 41.62 -12.14
CA ILE A 308 -13.16 41.43 -13.40
C ILE A 308 -11.68 41.52 -13.13
N PHE A 309 -10.96 40.44 -13.40
CA PHE A 309 -9.52 40.35 -13.24
C PHE A 309 -8.83 40.48 -14.59
N PHE A 310 -7.65 41.08 -14.59
CA PHE A 310 -6.87 41.22 -15.81
C PHE A 310 -5.37 41.25 -15.52
N SER A 311 -4.60 40.73 -16.48
CA SER A 311 -3.15 40.82 -16.49
C SER A 311 -2.67 41.25 -17.87
N ALA A 312 -1.58 42.00 -17.93
CA ALA A 312 -1.01 42.45 -19.19
C ALA A 312 0.51 42.25 -19.23
N VAL A 313 1.03 41.67 -20.30
CA VAL A 313 2.47 41.59 -20.56
C VAL A 313 2.86 42.84 -21.33
N LEU A 314 3.68 43.72 -20.74
CA LEU A 314 3.97 45.04 -21.29
C LEU A 314 5.47 45.35 -21.32
N GLY A 315 5.93 45.92 -22.43
CA GLY A 315 7.26 46.49 -22.58
C GLY A 315 7.36 47.93 -22.06
N SER A 316 6.23 48.58 -21.78
CA SER A 316 6.15 49.88 -21.09
C SER A 316 4.77 50.06 -20.47
N ALA A 317 4.63 50.94 -19.48
CA ALA A 317 3.34 51.16 -18.82
C ALA A 317 2.20 51.50 -19.81
N ALA A 318 1.01 51.00 -19.49
CA ALA A 318 -0.23 51.28 -20.21
C ALA A 318 -1.38 51.39 -19.20
N GLU A 319 -2.46 52.03 -19.62
CA GLU A 319 -3.68 52.20 -18.83
C GLU A 319 -4.71 51.14 -19.23
N VAL A 320 -5.53 50.74 -18.27
CA VAL A 320 -6.64 49.80 -18.47
C VAL A 320 -7.96 50.48 -18.20
N THR A 321 -8.95 50.20 -19.03
CA THR A 321 -10.33 50.65 -18.87
C THR A 321 -11.24 49.44 -18.95
N VAL A 322 -12.15 49.32 -17.99
CA VAL A 322 -13.13 48.21 -17.92
C VAL A 322 -14.52 48.81 -18.07
N THR A 323 -15.32 48.33 -19.02
CA THR A 323 -16.70 48.74 -19.21
C THR A 323 -17.63 47.56 -18.99
N VAL A 324 -18.65 47.72 -18.13
CA VAL A 324 -19.69 46.72 -17.85
C VAL A 324 -21.05 47.38 -17.96
N GLY A 325 -21.92 46.88 -18.83
CA GLY A 325 -23.28 47.41 -18.99
C GLY A 325 -23.33 48.91 -19.34
N GLY A 326 -22.31 49.43 -20.02
CA GLY A 326 -22.16 50.85 -20.35
C GLY A 326 -21.48 51.70 -19.26
N LYS A 327 -21.29 51.20 -18.04
CA LYS A 327 -20.51 51.89 -17.01
C LYS A 327 -19.03 51.62 -17.18
N THR A 328 -18.23 52.68 -17.16
CA THR A 328 -16.77 52.60 -17.35
C THR A 328 -16.02 52.82 -16.04
N PHE A 329 -15.02 51.96 -15.79
CA PHE A 329 -14.11 51.97 -14.66
C PHE A 329 -12.67 52.18 -15.16
N THR A 330 -11.89 52.95 -14.41
CA THR A 330 -10.46 53.22 -14.69
C THR A 330 -9.61 52.73 -13.52
N PRO A 331 -9.39 51.41 -13.38
CA PRO A 331 -8.65 50.86 -12.25
C PRO A 331 -7.16 51.21 -12.32
N THR A 332 -6.50 51.18 -11.16
CA THR A 332 -5.04 51.18 -11.06
C THR A 332 -4.52 49.75 -11.01
N TRP A 333 -3.26 49.56 -11.42
CA TRP A 333 -2.58 48.27 -11.28
C TRP A 333 -2.34 47.94 -9.80
N SER A 334 -2.78 46.75 -9.36
CA SER A 334 -2.50 46.24 -8.01
C SER A 334 -1.09 45.66 -7.89
N SER A 335 -0.53 45.20 -9.01
CA SER A 335 0.84 44.73 -9.14
C SER A 335 1.49 45.31 -10.39
N ILE A 336 2.69 45.88 -10.22
CA ILE A 336 3.52 46.47 -11.27
C ILE A 336 4.88 45.77 -11.22
N PRO A 337 5.40 45.24 -12.35
CA PRO A 337 6.69 44.59 -12.40
C PRO A 337 7.83 45.59 -12.17
N ASP A 338 8.94 45.12 -11.59
CA ASP A 338 10.13 45.94 -11.38
C ASP A 338 10.61 46.59 -12.67
N GLY A 339 10.86 47.91 -12.61
CA GLY A 339 11.27 48.69 -13.78
C GLY A 339 10.20 48.87 -14.87
N GLY A 340 8.95 48.45 -14.64
CA GLY A 340 7.82 48.69 -15.55
C GLY A 340 7.82 47.86 -16.83
N VAL A 341 8.56 46.75 -16.86
CA VAL A 341 8.64 45.81 -17.98
C VAL A 341 8.31 44.41 -17.47
N GLY A 342 7.24 43.81 -17.97
CA GLY A 342 6.80 42.47 -17.59
C GLY A 342 5.30 42.36 -17.39
N VAL A 343 4.88 41.53 -16.44
CA VAL A 343 3.46 41.25 -16.19
C VAL A 343 2.87 42.20 -15.14
N TYR A 344 1.91 42.99 -15.57
CA TYR A 344 1.05 43.83 -14.75
C TYR A 344 -0.22 43.06 -14.36
N HIS A 345 -0.79 43.34 -13.19
CA HIS A 345 -2.01 42.70 -12.72
C HIS A 345 -2.93 43.68 -11.97
N GLY A 346 -4.23 43.48 -12.12
CA GLY A 346 -5.27 44.30 -11.49
C GLY A 346 -6.66 43.67 -11.58
N SER A 347 -7.60 44.26 -10.86
CA SER A 347 -9.01 43.87 -10.90
C SER A 347 -9.96 45.02 -10.58
N VAL A 348 -11.24 44.86 -10.95
CA VAL A 348 -12.35 45.79 -10.65
C VAL A 348 -13.46 45.02 -9.95
N VAL A 349 -13.95 45.54 -8.82
CA VAL A 349 -15.12 45.01 -8.12
C VAL A 349 -16.40 45.43 -8.84
N LEU A 350 -17.21 44.45 -9.20
CA LEU A 350 -18.54 44.63 -9.78
C LEU A 350 -19.54 44.69 -8.63
N LEU A 351 -19.98 45.88 -8.26
CA LEU A 351 -20.93 46.07 -7.15
C LEU A 351 -22.31 45.49 -7.53
N SER A 352 -23.13 46.26 -8.23
CA SER A 352 -24.45 45.86 -8.73
C SER A 352 -24.53 45.91 -10.26
N GLU A 353 -23.40 46.14 -10.92
CA GLU A 353 -23.34 46.38 -12.36
C GLU A 353 -23.41 45.06 -13.11
N THR A 354 -24.21 45.02 -14.17
CA THR A 354 -24.41 43.84 -15.03
C THR A 354 -24.49 44.28 -16.49
N GLY A 355 -24.21 43.37 -17.42
CA GLY A 355 -24.26 43.62 -18.86
C GLY A 355 -22.97 43.26 -19.59
N ASP A 356 -22.86 43.69 -20.84
CA ASP A 356 -21.71 43.41 -21.71
C ASP A 356 -20.39 43.88 -21.10
N VAL A 357 -19.36 43.05 -21.21
CA VAL A 357 -18.04 43.31 -20.64
C VAL A 357 -17.04 43.62 -21.74
N ASN A 358 -16.34 44.74 -21.57
CA ASN A 358 -15.28 45.17 -22.47
C ASN A 358 -14.08 45.65 -21.64
N VAL A 359 -12.88 45.14 -21.94
CA VAL A 359 -11.63 45.59 -21.30
C VAL A 359 -10.68 46.09 -22.36
N GLN A 360 -10.19 47.31 -22.18
CA GLN A 360 -9.29 47.98 -23.12
C GLN A 360 -7.98 48.31 -22.44
N LEU A 361 -6.90 48.07 -23.17
CA LEU A 361 -5.56 48.49 -22.82
C LEU A 361 -5.13 49.61 -23.77
N SER A 362 -4.68 50.74 -23.24
CA SER A 362 -4.37 51.93 -24.03
C SER A 362 -3.13 52.68 -23.53
N ARG A 363 -2.55 53.47 -24.44
CA ARG A 363 -1.59 54.54 -24.15
C ARG A 363 -2.18 55.85 -24.69
N PRO A 364 -1.67 57.03 -24.30
CA PRO A 364 -2.21 58.31 -24.76
C PRO A 364 -2.42 58.36 -26.28
N GLY A 365 -3.69 58.50 -26.70
CA GLY A 365 -4.08 58.57 -28.12
C GLY A 365 -4.04 57.24 -28.90
N ARG A 366 -3.79 56.09 -28.26
CA ARG A 366 -3.69 54.77 -28.94
C ARG A 366 -4.31 53.63 -28.12
N LEU A 367 -5.31 52.97 -28.70
CA LEU A 367 -5.78 51.66 -28.23
C LEU A 367 -4.76 50.58 -28.61
N LEU A 368 -4.33 49.77 -27.65
CA LEU A 368 -3.34 48.71 -27.85
C LEU A 368 -4.01 47.35 -28.05
N ALA A 369 -4.92 46.98 -27.16
CA ALA A 369 -5.66 45.73 -27.19
C ALA A 369 -7.06 45.94 -26.60
N ARG A 370 -8.00 45.10 -27.04
CA ARG A 370 -9.38 45.08 -26.58
C ARG A 370 -9.82 43.62 -26.44
N VAL A 371 -10.41 43.29 -25.29
CA VAL A 371 -11.03 41.99 -25.02
C VAL A 371 -12.52 42.23 -24.78
N ASP A 372 -13.34 41.68 -25.67
CA ASP A 372 -14.80 41.64 -25.53
C ASP A 372 -15.20 40.28 -24.96
N GLY A 373 -15.86 40.29 -23.81
CA GLY A 373 -16.29 39.06 -23.13
C GLY A 373 -17.81 38.93 -23.04
N PRO A 374 -18.33 37.74 -22.66
CA PRO A 374 -19.74 37.52 -22.42
C PRO A 374 -20.31 38.48 -21.37
N ALA A 375 -21.61 38.80 -21.47
CA ALA A 375 -22.27 39.65 -20.49
C ALA A 375 -22.19 39.07 -19.07
N PHE A 376 -21.83 39.91 -18.10
CA PHE A 376 -21.93 39.60 -16.68
C PHE A 376 -23.37 39.77 -16.23
N SER A 377 -24.14 38.68 -16.17
CA SER A 377 -25.58 38.76 -15.90
C SER A 377 -26.16 37.47 -15.33
N SER A 378 -27.34 37.55 -14.73
CA SER A 378 -28.11 36.39 -14.28
C SER A 378 -28.61 35.51 -15.44
N ALA A 379 -28.68 36.04 -16.67
CA ALA A 379 -29.02 35.25 -17.85
C ALA A 379 -27.93 34.22 -18.21
N SER A 380 -26.72 34.40 -17.69
CA SER A 380 -25.58 33.49 -17.87
C SER A 380 -25.60 32.30 -16.91
N CYS A 381 -26.67 32.12 -16.13
CA CYS A 381 -26.83 30.96 -15.27
C CYS A 381 -27.21 29.71 -16.07
N ASP A 382 -26.47 28.64 -15.84
CA ASP A 382 -26.70 27.36 -16.51
C ASP A 382 -27.69 26.53 -15.69
N ASN A 383 -28.86 26.23 -16.26
CA ASN A 383 -29.94 25.49 -15.59
C ASN A 383 -30.35 26.07 -14.22
N GLY A 384 -30.37 27.40 -14.09
CA GLY A 384 -30.72 28.09 -12.85
C GLY A 384 -29.66 28.02 -11.75
N ARG A 385 -28.44 27.59 -12.10
CA ARG A 385 -27.29 27.50 -11.18
C ARG A 385 -26.19 28.48 -11.59
N THR A 386 -25.44 28.96 -10.60
CA THR A 386 -24.25 29.77 -10.83
C THR A 386 -23.15 28.87 -11.40
N ASN A 387 -22.59 29.26 -12.55
CA ASN A 387 -21.41 28.63 -13.11
C ASN A 387 -20.15 29.30 -12.52
N TRP A 388 -19.45 28.56 -11.67
CA TRP A 388 -18.25 29.03 -10.97
C TRP A 388 -16.97 28.88 -11.80
N ASN A 389 -17.06 28.28 -12.99
CA ASN A 389 -15.98 28.23 -13.95
C ASN A 389 -15.87 29.58 -14.70
N PRO A 390 -14.70 30.25 -14.71
CA PRO A 390 -14.56 31.57 -15.31
C PRO A 390 -14.51 31.46 -16.83
N TRP A 391 -14.91 32.55 -17.48
CA TRP A 391 -14.52 32.81 -18.86
C TRP A 391 -13.16 33.52 -18.86
N VAL A 392 -12.25 33.09 -19.73
CA VAL A 392 -10.93 33.72 -19.90
C VAL A 392 -10.78 34.17 -21.36
N GLY A 393 -10.56 35.46 -21.55
CA GLY A 393 -10.27 36.05 -22.85
C GLY A 393 -8.85 36.60 -22.90
N SER A 394 -8.32 36.72 -24.11
CA SER A 394 -7.06 37.43 -24.31
C SER A 394 -7.01 38.14 -25.65
N ALA A 395 -6.16 39.16 -25.74
CA ALA A 395 -5.88 39.88 -26.97
C ALA A 395 -4.39 40.22 -27.04
N VAL A 396 -3.81 40.04 -28.22
CA VAL A 396 -2.41 40.36 -28.51
C VAL A 396 -2.35 41.74 -29.16
N VAL A 397 -1.42 42.58 -28.72
CA VAL A 397 -1.21 43.91 -29.31
C VAL A 397 -0.58 43.77 -30.69
N ALA A 398 -1.10 44.48 -31.70
CA ALA A 398 -0.54 44.40 -33.04
C ALA A 398 0.92 44.88 -33.10
N GLY A 399 1.81 44.03 -33.63
CA GLY A 399 3.24 44.27 -33.78
C GLY A 399 4.07 43.65 -32.65
N SER A 400 5.33 43.34 -32.95
CA SER A 400 6.29 42.82 -31.98
C SER A 400 7.02 43.96 -31.26
N VAL A 401 7.37 43.72 -30.00
CA VAL A 401 8.29 44.55 -29.22
C VAL A 401 9.54 43.73 -28.88
N SER A 402 10.56 44.34 -28.30
CA SER A 402 11.74 43.62 -27.80
C SER A 402 12.32 44.39 -26.64
N VAL A 403 11.61 44.37 -25.51
CA VAL A 403 12.03 45.09 -24.31
C VAL A 403 12.37 44.09 -23.22
N THR A 404 13.66 44.01 -22.87
CA THR A 404 14.14 43.18 -21.77
C THR A 404 13.94 43.92 -20.45
N MET A 405 13.54 43.17 -19.42
CA MET A 405 13.45 43.73 -18.07
C MET A 405 14.80 44.36 -17.64
N PRO A 406 14.79 45.52 -16.96
CA PRO A 406 16.02 46.28 -16.71
C PRO A 406 16.95 45.60 -15.69
N ASN A 407 16.38 44.91 -14.70
CA ASN A 407 17.13 44.22 -13.64
C ASN A 407 16.99 42.70 -13.79
N SER A 408 18.08 41.95 -13.60
CA SER A 408 18.00 40.49 -13.45
C SER A 408 17.64 40.07 -12.03
N ARG A 409 17.15 38.84 -11.89
CA ARG A 409 16.84 38.19 -10.62
C ARG A 409 17.97 38.26 -9.59
N GLN A 410 19.24 38.21 -10.03
CA GLN A 410 20.42 38.31 -9.16
C GLN A 410 20.52 39.64 -8.40
N ASN A 411 19.97 40.73 -8.97
CA ASN A 411 19.96 42.07 -8.38
C ASN A 411 18.63 42.39 -7.68
N GLN A 412 17.70 41.45 -7.71
CA GLN A 412 16.37 41.61 -7.16
C GLN A 412 16.22 40.77 -5.89
N GLY A 413 15.31 41.19 -5.04
CA GLY A 413 14.93 40.52 -3.82
C GLY A 413 13.46 40.74 -3.54
N CYS A 414 12.99 40.28 -2.38
CA CYS A 414 11.67 40.73 -1.95
C CYS A 414 11.72 42.24 -1.67
N ILE A 415 10.68 42.95 -2.10
CA ILE A 415 10.50 44.40 -1.83
C ILE A 415 9.18 44.72 -1.14
N LYS A 416 8.24 43.78 -1.16
CA LYS A 416 6.95 43.86 -0.49
C LYS A 416 6.61 42.46 -0.01
N GLY A 417 6.37 42.30 1.28
CA GLY A 417 5.96 41.03 1.84
C GLY A 417 4.95 41.22 2.95
N THR A 418 4.32 40.11 3.34
CA THR A 418 3.34 40.03 4.42
C THR A 418 3.58 38.76 5.23
N GLY A 419 2.80 38.57 6.29
CA GLY A 419 2.96 37.46 7.23
C GLY A 419 1.61 36.96 7.75
N ALA A 420 1.61 35.79 8.37
CA ALA A 420 0.45 35.28 9.10
C ALA A 420 0.04 36.25 10.24
N LYS A 421 -1.11 35.98 10.88
CA LYS A 421 -1.57 36.79 12.02
C LYS A 421 -0.47 36.82 13.10
N GLY A 422 -0.07 38.02 13.52
CA GLY A 422 1.03 38.23 14.47
C GLY A 422 2.43 38.35 13.85
N PHE A 423 2.62 38.04 12.56
CA PHE A 423 3.91 38.19 11.84
C PHE A 423 3.90 39.33 10.82
N ARG A 424 2.72 39.78 10.42
CA ARG A 424 2.50 40.74 9.32
C ARG A 424 3.39 41.98 9.39
N GLU A 425 3.41 42.69 10.51
CA GLU A 425 4.16 43.94 10.64
C GLU A 425 5.68 43.72 10.51
N LEU A 426 6.20 42.67 11.14
CA LEU A 426 7.60 42.28 11.02
C LEU A 426 7.95 41.87 9.59
N CYS A 427 7.10 41.09 8.92
CA CYS A 427 7.33 40.72 7.52
C CYS A 427 7.26 41.93 6.58
N GLU A 428 6.27 42.81 6.75
CA GLU A 428 6.15 44.04 5.96
C GLU A 428 7.39 44.94 6.10
N PHE A 429 8.02 44.99 7.28
CA PHE A 429 9.28 45.70 7.50
C PHE A 429 10.47 44.97 6.88
N ASN A 430 10.67 43.71 7.26
CA ASN A 430 11.86 42.94 6.91
C ASN A 430 11.95 42.65 5.39
N CYS A 431 10.83 42.28 4.77
CA CYS A 431 10.78 41.91 3.37
C CYS A 431 11.15 43.08 2.45
N LYS A 432 10.93 44.36 2.83
CA LYS A 432 11.38 45.53 2.06
C LYS A 432 12.89 45.60 1.86
N TYR A 433 13.64 44.97 2.76
CA TYR A 433 15.10 44.95 2.79
C TYR A 433 15.67 43.59 2.36
N ASN A 434 14.87 42.80 1.62
CA ASN A 434 15.22 41.46 1.16
C ASN A 434 15.57 40.47 2.28
N TYR A 435 14.98 40.64 3.46
CA TYR A 435 14.98 39.61 4.49
C TYR A 435 13.54 39.10 4.64
N CYS A 436 13.17 38.08 3.87
CA CYS A 436 11.80 37.57 3.81
C CYS A 436 11.80 36.04 3.88
N PRO A 437 12.02 35.47 5.08
CA PRO A 437 12.14 34.02 5.24
C PRO A 437 10.82 33.33 4.90
N VAL A 438 10.84 32.36 3.96
CA VAL A 438 9.65 31.65 3.46
C VAL A 438 8.88 30.89 4.55
N SER A 439 9.54 30.58 5.67
CA SER A 439 8.94 29.91 6.82
C SER A 439 8.03 30.79 7.67
N SER A 440 8.17 32.12 7.56
CA SER A 440 7.46 33.07 8.42
C SER A 440 6.81 34.22 7.65
N CYS A 441 7.26 34.48 6.41
CA CYS A 441 6.80 35.58 5.57
C CYS A 441 6.51 35.12 4.14
N LEU A 442 5.57 35.82 3.51
CA LEU A 442 5.18 35.70 2.11
C LEU A 442 5.70 36.90 1.32
N CYS A 443 6.42 36.66 0.22
CA CYS A 443 6.80 37.73 -0.69
C CYS A 443 5.67 38.02 -1.70
N GLN A 444 5.27 39.29 -1.81
CA GLN A 444 4.20 39.77 -2.70
C GLN A 444 4.73 40.55 -3.91
N ALA A 445 5.99 40.99 -3.89
CA ALA A 445 6.63 41.60 -5.05
C ALA A 445 8.15 41.44 -5.01
N VAL A 446 8.73 41.19 -6.19
CA VAL A 446 10.18 41.05 -6.40
C VAL A 446 10.69 42.24 -7.20
N GLY A 447 11.77 42.86 -6.75
CA GLY A 447 12.40 44.02 -7.40
C GLY A 447 13.71 44.40 -6.72
N VAL A 448 14.28 45.56 -7.07
CA VAL A 448 15.52 46.03 -6.43
C VAL A 448 15.26 46.36 -4.96
N PRO A 449 15.92 45.68 -3.99
CA PRO A 449 15.70 45.91 -2.57
C PRO A 449 16.00 47.36 -2.14
N ASN A 450 15.26 47.85 -1.16
CA ASN A 450 15.55 49.14 -0.56
C ASN A 450 16.92 49.11 0.12
N THR A 451 17.61 50.25 0.14
CA THR A 451 18.87 50.39 0.89
C THR A 451 18.58 50.21 2.38
N LYS A 452 19.29 49.28 3.03
CA LYS A 452 19.14 49.02 4.47
C LYS A 452 19.54 50.25 5.28
N PRO A 453 18.80 50.63 6.33
CA PRO A 453 19.30 51.57 7.34
C PRO A 453 20.62 51.07 7.93
N PRO A 454 21.45 51.97 8.49
CA PRO A 454 22.63 51.56 9.26
C PRO A 454 22.24 50.59 10.37
N ALA A 455 23.00 49.50 10.50
CA ALA A 455 22.83 48.55 11.61
C ALA A 455 23.15 49.27 12.93
N LEU A 456 22.29 49.08 13.93
CA LEU A 456 22.43 49.68 15.25
C LEU A 456 23.22 48.81 16.23
N GLU A 457 23.65 47.62 15.80
CA GLU A 457 24.29 46.61 16.66
C GLU A 457 23.43 46.24 17.88
N LYS A 458 22.10 46.28 17.70
CA LYS A 458 21.11 45.89 18.71
C LYS A 458 20.61 44.48 18.46
N ASP A 459 20.66 43.65 19.49
CA ASP A 459 20.02 42.34 19.46
C ASP A 459 18.49 42.46 19.56
N GLY A 460 17.80 41.56 18.87
CA GLY A 460 16.35 41.44 18.90
C GLY A 460 15.95 40.00 19.13
N PHE A 461 15.13 39.78 20.16
CA PHE A 461 14.60 38.49 20.57
C PHE A 461 13.08 38.48 20.46
N PRO A 462 12.42 37.31 20.40
CA PRO A 462 10.96 37.25 20.55
C PRO A 462 10.51 37.87 21.88
N ALA A 463 9.37 38.54 21.88
CA ALA A 463 8.73 39.02 23.11
C ALA A 463 8.22 37.85 23.97
N LYS A 464 7.98 38.10 25.26
CA LYS A 464 7.47 37.08 26.19
C LYS A 464 6.16 36.48 25.69
N GLY A 465 6.09 35.15 25.64
CA GLY A 465 4.91 34.43 25.16
C GLY A 465 4.83 34.31 23.63
N LYS A 466 5.85 34.73 22.90
CA LYS A 466 6.02 34.46 21.46
C LYS A 466 6.87 33.22 21.24
N SER A 467 6.71 32.60 20.08
CA SER A 467 7.46 31.42 19.69
C SER A 467 8.85 31.77 19.14
N GLU A 468 9.69 30.76 18.96
CA GLU A 468 11.00 30.89 18.32
C GLU A 468 10.92 31.33 16.84
N ASN A 469 9.73 31.20 16.22
CA ASN A 469 9.51 31.60 14.82
C ASN A 469 9.71 33.11 14.58
N TYR A 470 9.71 33.91 15.65
CA TYR A 470 9.95 35.35 15.63
C TYR A 470 11.44 35.72 15.64
N SER A 471 12.34 34.82 16.07
CA SER A 471 13.73 35.17 16.41
C SER A 471 14.48 35.79 15.25
N GLY A 472 14.42 35.17 14.07
CA GLY A 472 15.07 35.70 12.87
C GLY A 472 14.53 37.06 12.45
N LEU A 473 13.21 37.28 12.56
CA LEU A 473 12.56 38.53 12.17
C LEU A 473 12.84 39.66 13.17
N CYS A 474 12.81 39.37 14.47
CA CYS A 474 13.11 40.33 15.52
C CYS A 474 14.58 40.73 15.50
N SER A 475 15.50 39.77 15.33
CA SER A 475 16.93 40.05 15.23
C SER A 475 17.23 41.04 14.10
N ASN A 476 16.71 40.80 12.89
CA ASN A 476 16.93 41.71 11.77
C ASN A 476 16.18 43.05 11.94
N ALA A 477 14.93 43.03 12.43
CA ALA A 477 14.13 44.25 12.57
C ALA A 477 14.69 45.21 13.64
N CYS A 478 14.99 44.70 14.84
CA CYS A 478 15.50 45.52 15.95
C CYS A 478 16.87 46.11 15.61
N ASN A 479 17.75 45.34 14.94
CA ASN A 479 19.03 45.83 14.47
C ASN A 479 18.91 46.96 13.43
N LEU A 480 17.79 47.06 12.72
CA LEU A 480 17.50 48.14 11.77
C LEU A 480 16.61 49.26 12.36
N GLY A 481 16.43 49.28 13.69
CA GLY A 481 15.69 50.32 14.40
C GLY A 481 14.18 50.14 14.47
N PHE A 482 13.66 48.95 14.12
CA PHE A 482 12.25 48.61 14.21
C PHE A 482 12.04 47.43 15.18
N CYS A 483 11.77 47.72 16.46
CA CYS A 483 11.64 46.71 17.51
C CYS A 483 10.29 46.84 18.25
N PRO A 484 9.18 46.39 17.65
CA PRO A 484 7.86 46.50 18.28
C PRO A 484 7.76 45.59 19.51
N GLU A 485 7.54 46.17 20.69
CA GLU A 485 7.50 45.46 21.99
C GLU A 485 6.43 44.34 22.06
N GLU A 486 5.38 44.42 21.23
CA GLU A 486 4.36 43.37 21.14
C GLU A 486 4.92 42.04 20.63
N PHE A 487 5.93 42.08 19.76
CA PHE A 487 6.47 40.90 19.07
C PHE A 487 7.93 40.63 19.39
N CYS A 488 8.70 41.67 19.70
CA CYS A 488 10.13 41.62 19.92
C CYS A 488 10.53 42.23 21.27
N SER A 489 11.71 41.86 21.75
CA SER A 489 12.36 42.42 22.93
C SER A 489 13.83 42.66 22.65
N GLU A 490 14.41 43.71 23.22
CA GLU A 490 15.86 43.96 23.19
C GLU A 490 16.64 43.05 24.16
N THR A 491 15.94 42.23 24.97
CA THR A 491 16.55 41.27 25.91
C THR A 491 15.96 39.87 25.73
N PRO A 492 16.74 38.79 25.96
CA PRO A 492 16.24 37.43 25.83
C PRO A 492 15.01 37.17 26.73
N GLN A 493 13.95 36.63 26.13
CA GLN A 493 12.72 36.22 26.84
C GLN A 493 12.54 34.70 26.74
N THR A 494 11.72 34.14 27.63
CA THR A 494 11.29 32.74 27.51
C THR A 494 10.30 32.60 26.34
N THR A 495 10.68 31.80 25.34
CA THR A 495 9.83 31.48 24.18
C THR A 495 8.88 30.32 24.49
N ILE A 496 7.78 30.24 23.73
CA ILE A 496 6.82 29.13 23.80
C ILE A 496 7.00 28.19 22.61
N VAL A 497 6.71 26.90 22.81
CA VAL A 497 6.53 25.95 21.72
C VAL A 497 5.03 25.89 21.41
N PRO A 498 4.56 26.41 20.27
CA PRO A 498 3.15 26.38 19.96
C PRO A 498 2.69 24.94 19.72
N THR A 499 1.53 24.57 20.25
CA THR A 499 0.96 23.21 20.11
C THR A 499 0.42 22.94 18.71
N VAL A 500 0.18 23.99 17.93
CA VAL A 500 -0.23 23.98 16.52
C VAL A 500 0.64 25.01 15.82
N SER A 501 1.15 24.70 14.63
CA SER A 501 1.91 25.66 13.84
C SER A 501 1.10 26.94 13.61
N GLU A 502 1.72 28.10 13.88
CA GLU A 502 1.13 29.43 13.70
C GLU A 502 0.84 29.76 12.21
N PHE A 503 1.31 28.91 11.31
CA PHE A 503 1.18 29.04 9.86
C PHE A 503 0.19 28.04 9.25
N LEU A 504 -0.38 27.12 10.06
CA LEU A 504 -1.44 26.23 9.58
C LEU A 504 -2.80 26.95 9.61
N PRO A 505 -3.66 26.74 8.60
CA PRO A 505 -5.04 27.18 8.69
C PRO A 505 -5.78 26.45 9.82
N PRO A 506 -6.79 27.07 10.45
CA PRO A 506 -7.56 26.43 11.49
C PRO A 506 -8.47 25.34 10.93
N ALA A 507 -8.72 24.28 11.71
CA ALA A 507 -9.80 23.34 11.49
C ALA A 507 -10.94 23.62 12.47
N CYS A 508 -12.14 23.12 12.16
CA CYS A 508 -13.22 23.15 13.13
C CYS A 508 -12.87 22.25 14.33
N ARG A 509 -13.21 22.72 15.54
CA ARG A 509 -12.97 22.04 16.83
C ARG A 509 -14.24 21.79 17.63
N ALA A 510 -15.35 22.41 17.25
CA ALA A 510 -16.66 22.14 17.80
C ALA A 510 -17.73 22.66 16.84
N GLY A 511 -18.87 21.98 16.78
CA GLY A 511 -19.98 22.42 15.95
C GLY A 511 -21.34 22.05 16.54
N THR A 512 -22.38 22.68 16.01
CA THR A 512 -23.78 22.44 16.35
C THR A 512 -24.58 22.31 15.05
N SER A 513 -25.74 21.66 15.09
CA SER A 513 -26.61 21.56 13.92
C SER A 513 -27.21 22.94 13.55
N ARG A 514 -27.54 23.10 12.28
CA ARG A 514 -28.30 24.26 11.80
C ARG A 514 -29.80 24.05 11.98
N ALA A 515 -30.55 25.15 11.94
CA ALA A 515 -32.01 25.11 11.95
C ALA A 515 -32.54 24.22 10.81
N GLY A 516 -33.44 23.28 11.13
CA GLY A 516 -33.96 22.27 10.22
C GLY A 516 -33.16 20.95 10.19
N TYR A 517 -32.02 20.87 10.88
CA TYR A 517 -31.16 19.68 10.99
C TYR A 517 -30.92 19.26 12.45
N GLU A 518 -31.80 19.65 13.38
CA GLU A 518 -31.63 19.47 14.82
C GLU A 518 -31.39 17.99 15.21
N ARG A 519 -31.93 17.05 14.43
CA ARG A 519 -31.68 15.60 14.61
C ARG A 519 -30.20 15.21 14.50
N PHE A 520 -29.39 15.98 13.79
CA PHE A 520 -27.96 15.71 13.60
C PHE A 520 -27.08 16.47 14.61
N GLU A 521 -27.65 17.05 15.67
CA GLU A 521 -26.89 17.78 16.70
C GLU A 521 -25.70 17.00 17.25
N GLY A 522 -25.92 15.73 17.60
CA GLY A 522 -24.87 14.84 18.07
C GLY A 522 -23.78 14.62 17.01
N LEU A 523 -24.17 14.39 15.75
CA LEU A 523 -23.25 14.18 14.64
C LEU A 523 -22.40 15.42 14.38
N CYS A 524 -23.01 16.60 14.36
CA CYS A 524 -22.29 17.86 14.19
C CYS A 524 -21.33 18.12 15.35
N SER A 525 -21.75 17.85 16.60
CA SER A 525 -20.88 18.00 17.77
C SER A 525 -19.65 17.10 17.69
N TYR A 526 -19.82 15.84 17.28
CA TYR A 526 -18.73 14.89 17.12
C TYR A 526 -17.84 15.18 15.91
N ALA A 527 -18.41 15.25 14.71
CA ALA A 527 -17.63 15.29 13.47
C ALA A 527 -16.87 16.62 13.34
N CYS A 528 -17.49 17.74 13.73
CA CYS A 528 -16.84 19.04 13.70
C CYS A 528 -15.66 19.15 14.68
N ASN A 529 -15.58 18.30 15.72
CA ASN A 529 -14.42 18.24 16.62
C ASN A 529 -13.15 17.72 15.91
N PHE A 530 -13.32 16.99 14.81
CA PHE A 530 -12.23 16.42 13.99
C PHE A 530 -12.07 17.14 12.64
N GLY A 531 -12.64 18.33 12.48
CA GLY A 531 -12.57 19.12 11.24
C GLY A 531 -13.58 18.74 10.16
N PHE A 532 -14.30 17.62 10.27
CA PHE A 532 -15.37 17.27 9.32
C PHE A 532 -16.67 17.99 9.71
N CYS A 533 -16.89 19.18 9.16
CA CYS A 533 -18.01 20.05 9.55
C CYS A 533 -18.74 20.63 8.32
N PRO A 534 -19.63 19.85 7.67
CA PRO A 534 -20.32 20.27 6.45
C PRO A 534 -21.20 21.50 6.66
N LEU A 535 -21.03 22.54 5.86
CA LEU A 535 -21.61 23.87 6.06
C LEU A 535 -23.14 23.87 6.01
N HIS A 536 -23.78 23.01 5.21
CA HIS A 536 -25.24 23.00 5.04
C HIS A 536 -25.98 22.39 6.23
N VAL A 537 -25.34 21.45 6.93
CA VAL A 537 -25.95 20.71 8.05
C VAL A 537 -25.45 21.22 9.39
N CYS A 538 -24.16 21.53 9.49
CA CYS A 538 -23.49 21.93 10.71
C CYS A 538 -23.04 23.39 10.68
N ARG A 539 -22.85 23.97 11.88
CA ARG A 539 -22.24 25.27 12.12
C ARG A 539 -21.04 25.08 13.04
N CYS A 540 -19.85 25.42 12.55
CA CYS A 540 -18.66 25.48 13.38
C CYS A 540 -18.81 26.58 14.45
N THR A 541 -18.60 26.24 15.71
CA THR A 541 -18.71 27.14 16.88
C THR A 541 -17.37 27.45 17.51
N SER A 542 -16.33 26.66 17.21
CA SER A 542 -14.95 26.87 17.67
C SER A 542 -13.94 26.37 16.64
N GLU A 543 -12.84 27.10 16.50
CA GLU A 543 -11.74 26.81 15.56
C GLU A 543 -10.43 26.58 16.33
N GLY A 544 -9.52 25.78 15.76
CA GLY A 544 -8.19 25.55 16.33
C GLY A 544 -7.33 24.70 15.41
N GLY A 545 -6.33 23.98 15.96
CA GLY A 545 -5.60 22.98 15.16
C GLY A 545 -6.53 21.88 14.64
N LEU A 546 -6.03 21.01 13.78
CA LEU A 546 -6.72 19.77 13.44
C LEU A 546 -6.49 18.74 14.57
N ILE A 547 -7.54 18.02 15.01
CA ILE A 547 -7.36 16.77 15.77
C ILE A 547 -7.52 15.70 14.71
N GLU A 548 -6.53 14.82 14.58
CA GLU A 548 -6.64 13.70 13.66
C GLU A 548 -7.86 12.84 14.04
N PRO A 549 -8.80 12.59 13.11
CA PRO A 549 -9.93 11.75 13.41
C PRO A 549 -9.46 10.33 13.75
N PRO A 550 -10.24 9.57 14.55
CA PRO A 550 -9.98 8.15 14.74
C PRO A 550 -9.85 7.42 13.40
N ALA A 551 -9.04 6.35 13.39
CA ALA A 551 -8.85 5.54 12.20
C ALA A 551 -10.18 4.98 11.69
N GLN A 552 -10.33 4.90 10.37
CA GLN A 552 -11.52 4.28 9.79
C GLN A 552 -11.46 2.76 9.96
N VAL A 553 -12.59 2.16 10.29
CA VAL A 553 -12.81 0.72 10.29
C VAL A 553 -13.12 0.29 8.85
N PRO A 554 -12.31 -0.59 8.22
CA PRO A 554 -12.55 -1.04 6.85
C PRO A 554 -13.93 -1.68 6.69
N GLY A 555 -14.71 -1.20 5.72
CA GLY A 555 -16.06 -1.70 5.43
C GLY A 555 -17.19 -1.10 6.29
N ALA A 556 -16.86 -0.46 7.42
CA ALA A 556 -17.83 0.25 8.22
C ALA A 556 -18.25 1.56 7.53
N THR A 557 -19.55 1.74 7.39
CA THR A 557 -20.15 2.98 6.89
C THR A 557 -21.54 3.12 7.49
N GLY A 558 -22.08 4.34 7.44
CA GLY A 558 -23.42 4.64 7.92
C GLY A 558 -24.17 5.53 6.94
N LYS A 559 -25.50 5.50 7.03
CA LYS A 559 -26.40 6.41 6.31
C LYS A 559 -27.43 6.96 7.29
N PRO A 560 -27.98 8.16 7.07
CA PRO A 560 -29.01 8.69 7.95
C PRO A 560 -30.27 7.82 7.92
N VAL A 561 -30.93 7.67 9.08
CA VAL A 561 -32.24 6.99 9.15
C VAL A 561 -33.31 7.88 8.49
N GLY A 562 -33.86 7.45 7.37
CA GLY A 562 -34.81 8.19 6.53
C GLY A 562 -34.15 8.87 5.32
N ASP A 563 -34.94 9.57 4.50
CA ASP A 563 -34.45 10.23 3.28
C ASP A 563 -33.99 11.66 3.58
N TYR A 564 -32.89 11.76 4.34
CA TYR A 564 -32.28 13.04 4.73
C TYR A 564 -30.89 13.17 4.10
N ASN A 565 -30.53 14.38 3.66
CA ASN A 565 -29.14 14.69 3.31
C ASN A 565 -28.39 15.07 4.59
N ASP A 566 -27.50 14.19 5.04
CA ASP A 566 -26.64 14.40 6.20
C ASP A 566 -25.23 14.87 5.80
N GLU A 567 -24.99 15.16 4.52
CA GLU A 567 -23.67 15.54 3.99
C GLU A 567 -22.55 14.57 4.43
N LYS A 568 -22.86 13.27 4.45
CA LYS A 568 -21.96 12.17 4.83
C LYS A 568 -21.52 12.18 6.31
N LEU A 569 -22.24 12.86 7.19
CA LEU A 569 -21.96 12.82 8.63
C LEU A 569 -22.03 11.40 9.21
N CYS A 570 -23.03 10.61 8.82
CA CYS A 570 -23.15 9.21 9.22
C CYS A 570 -22.04 8.34 8.62
N GLU A 571 -21.65 8.56 7.36
CA GLU A 571 -20.51 7.87 6.75
C GLU A 571 -19.22 8.17 7.53
N PHE A 572 -18.98 9.45 7.86
CA PHE A 572 -17.81 9.88 8.62
C PHE A 572 -17.77 9.31 10.05
N ALA A 573 -18.89 9.38 10.77
CA ALA A 573 -19.05 8.93 12.14
C ALA A 573 -18.98 7.39 12.26
N CYS A 574 -19.83 6.68 11.52
CA CYS A 574 -19.96 5.24 11.64
C CYS A 574 -18.72 4.49 11.13
N SER A 575 -18.00 5.04 10.14
CA SER A 575 -16.70 4.49 9.75
C SER A 575 -15.62 4.60 10.84
N ARG A 576 -15.87 5.30 11.96
CA ARG A 576 -14.89 5.60 13.02
C ARG A 576 -15.36 5.15 14.40
N THR A 577 -16.05 4.01 14.47
CA THR A 577 -16.55 3.35 15.71
C THR A 577 -17.59 4.13 16.50
N TRP A 578 -18.12 5.24 15.97
CA TRP A 578 -19.18 6.01 16.62
C TRP A 578 -20.37 6.17 15.67
N CYS A 579 -21.40 5.33 15.82
CA CYS A 579 -22.60 5.36 14.99
C CYS A 579 -23.85 5.59 15.87
N PRO A 580 -24.34 6.84 15.99
CA PRO A 580 -25.51 7.14 16.81
C PRO A 580 -26.82 6.70 16.13
N GLU A 581 -27.92 6.53 16.88
CA GLU A 581 -29.23 6.03 16.40
C GLU A 581 -29.82 6.79 15.20
N VAL A 582 -29.41 8.04 14.98
CA VAL A 582 -29.83 8.85 13.83
C VAL A 582 -29.21 8.39 12.51
N CYS A 583 -28.23 7.48 12.60
CA CYS A 583 -27.58 6.76 11.51
C CYS A 583 -27.95 5.27 11.58
N LYS A 584 -28.23 4.68 10.42
CA LYS A 584 -28.26 3.22 10.24
C LYS A 584 -26.83 2.80 9.89
N SER A 585 -26.17 2.09 10.80
CA SER A 585 -24.91 1.42 10.45
C SER A 585 -25.21 0.32 9.43
N ASN A 586 -24.21 -0.06 8.63
CA ASN A 586 -24.31 -1.31 7.88
C ASN A 586 -24.39 -2.55 8.79
N ASP A 587 -24.18 -2.39 10.12
CA ASP A 587 -24.20 -3.43 11.14
C ASP A 587 -25.59 -3.59 11.81
N ASP A 588 -26.52 -2.65 11.63
CA ASP A 588 -27.88 -2.68 12.23
C ASP A 588 -28.89 -3.51 11.41
N GLU A 589 -28.42 -4.47 10.63
CA GLU A 589 -29.19 -5.59 10.09
C GLU A 589 -28.48 -6.93 10.35
N GLU A 590 -28.19 -7.24 11.62
CA GLU A 590 -28.06 -8.63 12.09
C GLU A 590 -29.21 -8.98 13.05
N THR A 591 -30.44 -9.01 12.55
CA THR A 591 -31.12 -10.31 12.63
C THR A 591 -30.64 -11.07 11.42
N GLU A 592 -29.92 -12.17 11.62
CA GLU A 592 -29.53 -13.10 10.54
C GLU A 592 -30.68 -13.15 9.52
N PRO A 593 -30.46 -12.77 8.25
CA PRO A 593 -31.42 -13.17 7.24
C PRO A 593 -31.51 -14.69 7.35
N PRO A 594 -32.73 -15.28 7.40
CA PRO A 594 -32.83 -16.74 7.37
C PRO A 594 -31.94 -17.21 6.22
N ILE A 595 -30.99 -18.10 6.53
CA ILE A 595 -30.07 -18.64 5.53
C ILE A 595 -30.94 -19.01 4.34
N ASP A 596 -30.67 -18.41 3.18
CA ASP A 596 -31.42 -18.72 1.97
C ASP A 596 -31.51 -20.24 1.88
N PRO A 597 -32.70 -20.85 1.68
CA PRO A 597 -32.81 -22.29 1.57
C PRO A 597 -31.81 -22.90 0.57
N ASN A 598 -31.37 -22.11 -0.43
CA ASN A 598 -30.37 -22.49 -1.42
C ASN A 598 -28.90 -22.27 -0.98
N ASP A 599 -28.65 -21.57 0.13
CA ASP A 599 -27.32 -21.32 0.74
C ASP A 599 -27.14 -22.08 2.07
N THR A 600 -28.14 -22.86 2.49
CA THR A 600 -28.04 -23.76 3.65
C THR A 600 -27.22 -25.01 3.30
N CYS A 601 -26.36 -25.45 4.21
CA CYS A 601 -25.62 -26.71 4.03
C CYS A 601 -26.57 -27.90 3.92
N GLN A 602 -26.36 -28.76 2.92
CA GLN A 602 -27.11 -30.01 2.74
C GLN A 602 -26.15 -31.19 2.71
N ALA A 603 -26.47 -32.28 3.41
CA ALA A 603 -25.65 -33.49 3.40
C ALA A 603 -25.49 -34.09 1.98
N SER A 604 -26.44 -33.83 1.08
CA SER A 604 -26.38 -34.24 -0.34
C SER A 604 -25.39 -33.46 -1.18
N ASP A 605 -24.90 -32.31 -0.71
CA ASP A 605 -23.88 -31.51 -1.39
C ASP A 605 -22.44 -32.01 -1.11
N ARG A 606 -22.27 -32.96 -0.18
CA ARG A 606 -20.96 -33.51 0.21
C ARG A 606 -20.27 -34.16 -0.98
N THR A 607 -19.04 -33.76 -1.26
CA THR A 607 -18.23 -34.27 -2.38
C THR A 607 -17.05 -35.14 -1.95
N TYR A 608 -16.70 -35.16 -0.64
CA TYR A 608 -15.69 -36.05 -0.08
C TYR A 608 -15.87 -37.50 -0.54
N SER A 609 -14.80 -38.10 -1.06
CA SER A 609 -14.83 -39.47 -1.54
C SER A 609 -14.46 -40.46 -0.44
N GLU A 610 -15.34 -41.42 -0.19
CA GLU A 610 -15.05 -42.58 0.66
C GLU A 610 -14.33 -43.71 -0.10
N LEU A 611 -14.04 -43.52 -1.39
CA LEU A 611 -13.40 -44.55 -2.20
C LEU A 611 -11.94 -44.75 -1.77
N PRO A 612 -11.48 -46.00 -1.63
CA PRO A 612 -10.08 -46.28 -1.39
C PRO A 612 -9.26 -45.86 -2.61
N LEU A 613 -8.03 -45.43 -2.36
CA LEU A 613 -7.05 -45.21 -3.42
C LEU A 613 -6.62 -46.54 -4.03
N ASP A 614 -6.20 -46.50 -5.29
CA ASP A 614 -5.65 -47.64 -6.04
C ASP A 614 -4.28 -48.09 -5.52
N ARG A 615 -3.63 -47.28 -4.68
CA ARG A 615 -2.30 -47.52 -4.11
C ARG A 615 -2.23 -47.08 -2.65
N ASN A 616 -1.60 -47.92 -1.82
CA ASN A 616 -1.09 -47.53 -0.51
C ASN A 616 0.29 -46.89 -0.68
N GLY A 617 0.50 -45.72 -0.06
CA GLY A 617 1.80 -45.06 -0.04
C GLY A 617 2.83 -45.77 0.83
N GLU A 618 4.09 -45.35 0.71
CA GLU A 618 5.26 -45.90 1.39
C GLU A 618 5.97 -44.80 2.19
N TYR A 619 6.45 -45.18 3.37
CA TYR A 619 7.31 -44.32 4.19
C TYR A 619 8.75 -44.35 3.67
N MET A 620 9.42 -43.20 3.71
CA MET A 620 10.87 -43.15 3.48
C MET A 620 11.58 -43.93 4.58
N ARG A 621 12.52 -44.79 4.18
CA ARG A 621 13.39 -45.52 5.11
C ARG A 621 14.45 -44.58 5.67
N TRP A 622 14.58 -44.50 6.99
CA TRP A 622 15.53 -43.59 7.66
C TRP A 622 16.99 -43.79 7.23
N LEU A 623 17.40 -45.02 6.93
CA LEU A 623 18.74 -45.34 6.41
C LEU A 623 19.11 -44.56 5.13
N LEU A 624 18.11 -44.10 4.36
CA LEU A 624 18.33 -43.31 3.13
C LEU A 624 18.64 -41.83 3.42
N MET A 625 18.59 -41.39 4.68
CA MET A 625 19.08 -40.07 5.08
C MET A 625 20.62 -40.01 5.10
N ASP A 626 21.30 -41.17 5.19
CA ASP A 626 22.76 -41.23 5.17
C ASP A 626 23.32 -40.93 3.77
N PRO A 627 24.28 -40.00 3.64
CA PRO A 627 24.90 -39.66 2.35
C PRO A 627 25.54 -40.86 1.64
N GLU A 628 26.05 -41.85 2.37
CA GLU A 628 26.65 -43.07 1.80
C GLU A 628 25.61 -43.95 1.08
N ASN A 629 24.35 -43.86 1.51
CA ASN A 629 23.21 -44.56 0.92
C ASN A 629 22.50 -43.71 -0.15
N ALA A 630 22.94 -42.46 -0.39
CA ALA A 630 22.31 -41.51 -1.32
C ALA A 630 22.40 -41.90 -2.81
N ALA A 631 22.98 -43.05 -3.16
CA ALA A 631 22.93 -43.67 -4.49
C ALA A 631 22.13 -44.99 -4.55
N ALA A 632 21.45 -45.40 -3.46
CA ALA A 632 20.84 -46.73 -3.34
C ALA A 632 19.54 -46.95 -4.12
N THR A 633 18.82 -45.90 -4.56
CA THR A 633 17.52 -46.06 -5.22
C THR A 633 17.24 -45.04 -6.35
N GLY A 634 16.68 -45.55 -7.45
CA GLY A 634 16.16 -44.77 -8.57
C GLY A 634 14.78 -44.15 -8.30
N ARG A 635 14.14 -44.50 -7.17
CA ARG A 635 12.73 -44.21 -6.91
C ARG A 635 12.51 -42.78 -6.40
N GLN A 636 11.52 -42.11 -6.97
CA GLN A 636 11.05 -40.79 -6.58
C GLN A 636 9.54 -40.80 -6.36
N TYR A 637 9.10 -40.21 -5.25
CA TYR A 637 7.68 -40.03 -4.96
C TYR A 637 7.21 -38.62 -5.37
N ILE A 638 5.94 -38.52 -5.76
CA ILE A 638 5.26 -37.25 -6.02
C ILE A 638 3.88 -37.32 -5.36
N THR A 639 3.65 -36.50 -4.35
CA THR A 639 2.36 -36.47 -3.64
C THR A 639 1.47 -35.39 -4.21
N ILE A 640 0.23 -35.72 -4.56
CA ILE A 640 -0.77 -34.72 -4.98
C ILE A 640 -1.97 -34.83 -4.05
N VAL A 641 -2.32 -33.70 -3.44
CA VAL A 641 -3.42 -33.55 -2.49
C VAL A 641 -4.58 -32.81 -3.16
N ASN A 642 -5.75 -33.44 -3.20
CA ASN A 642 -6.98 -32.89 -3.78
C ASN A 642 -7.96 -32.45 -2.68
N LEU A 643 -7.98 -31.16 -2.36
CA LEU A 643 -8.98 -30.53 -1.48
C LEU A 643 -9.95 -29.66 -2.28
N THR A 644 -10.41 -30.18 -3.42
CA THR A 644 -11.41 -29.55 -4.30
C THR A 644 -12.64 -30.46 -4.38
N PRO A 645 -13.82 -29.92 -4.75
CA PRO A 645 -15.01 -30.75 -4.99
C PRO A 645 -14.95 -31.55 -6.31
N HIS A 646 -13.83 -31.53 -7.02
CA HIS A 646 -13.68 -32.13 -8.33
C HIS A 646 -12.66 -33.28 -8.30
N PRO A 647 -12.96 -34.45 -8.89
CA PRO A 647 -11.97 -35.51 -8.99
C PRO A 647 -10.86 -35.12 -9.97
N PHE A 648 -9.60 -35.42 -9.65
CA PHE A 648 -8.52 -35.32 -10.63
C PHE A 648 -8.43 -36.66 -11.37
N LYS A 649 -8.76 -36.63 -12.66
CA LYS A 649 -8.83 -37.82 -13.52
C LYS A 649 -7.60 -37.91 -14.37
N LEU A 650 -6.86 -39.02 -14.24
CA LEU A 650 -5.70 -39.27 -15.07
C LEU A 650 -6.17 -39.61 -16.49
N THR A 651 -5.72 -38.83 -17.46
CA THR A 651 -6.12 -38.99 -18.87
C THR A 651 -5.12 -39.82 -19.66
N SER A 652 -3.83 -39.54 -19.48
CA SER A 652 -2.75 -40.24 -20.16
C SER A 652 -1.44 -40.08 -19.41
N THR A 653 -0.51 -41.01 -19.66
CA THR A 653 0.88 -40.93 -19.24
C THR A 653 1.79 -41.43 -20.34
N HIS A 654 3.02 -40.94 -20.33
CA HIS A 654 4.12 -41.58 -21.02
C HIS A 654 5.40 -41.47 -20.18
N SER A 655 6.31 -42.42 -20.35
CA SER A 655 7.60 -42.42 -19.66
C SER A 655 8.69 -43.06 -20.51
N TYR A 656 9.90 -42.57 -20.39
CA TYR A 656 11.09 -43.05 -21.08
C TYR A 656 12.19 -43.29 -20.04
N GLN A 657 12.82 -44.46 -20.12
CA GLN A 657 13.86 -44.90 -19.18
C GLN A 657 13.43 -44.89 -17.70
N MET A 658 12.18 -45.30 -17.43
CA MET A 658 11.66 -45.51 -16.07
C MET A 658 11.33 -46.99 -15.85
N ASP A 659 11.80 -47.55 -14.73
CA ASP A 659 11.47 -48.91 -14.31
C ASP A 659 10.03 -49.01 -13.74
N GLU A 660 9.48 -47.90 -13.23
CA GLU A 660 8.09 -47.78 -12.76
C GLU A 660 7.62 -46.33 -12.96
N PHE A 661 6.44 -46.12 -13.57
CA PHE A 661 5.80 -44.81 -13.66
C PHE A 661 4.32 -44.93 -13.28
N ASN A 662 4.04 -44.99 -11.98
CA ASN A 662 2.74 -45.34 -11.43
C ASN A 662 1.93 -44.10 -10.99
N TRP A 663 0.90 -43.80 -11.76
CA TRP A 663 0.00 -42.66 -11.58
C TRP A 663 -1.45 -43.15 -11.62
N GLY A 664 -2.34 -42.40 -10.96
CA GLY A 664 -3.76 -42.76 -10.89
C GLY A 664 -4.65 -41.57 -10.56
N ASP A 665 -5.95 -41.83 -10.56
CA ASP A 665 -6.98 -40.85 -10.18
C ASP A 665 -6.82 -40.41 -8.72
N ILE A 666 -7.22 -39.16 -8.44
CA ILE A 666 -7.18 -38.59 -7.09
C ILE A 666 -8.57 -38.06 -6.74
N PRO A 667 -9.35 -38.83 -5.96
CA PRO A 667 -10.68 -38.43 -5.55
C PRO A 667 -10.69 -37.15 -4.70
N PRO A 668 -11.82 -36.40 -4.66
CA PRO A 668 -12.00 -35.28 -3.75
C PRO A 668 -11.74 -35.66 -2.29
N GLY A 669 -10.95 -34.84 -1.57
CA GLY A 669 -10.59 -35.07 -0.18
C GLY A 669 -9.50 -36.11 0.07
N LYS A 670 -8.84 -36.60 -0.98
CA LYS A 670 -7.78 -37.61 -0.88
C LYS A 670 -6.44 -37.10 -1.41
N ALA A 671 -5.38 -37.80 -1.05
CA ALA A 671 -4.02 -37.54 -1.50
C ALA A 671 -3.38 -38.81 -2.04
N ARG A 672 -2.75 -38.74 -3.22
CA ARG A 672 -2.08 -39.90 -3.83
C ARG A 672 -0.57 -39.67 -3.87
N GLN A 673 0.19 -40.65 -3.39
CA GLN A 673 1.64 -40.74 -3.58
C GLN A 673 1.91 -41.51 -4.89
N ASN A 674 2.34 -40.80 -5.92
CA ASN A 674 2.70 -41.34 -7.23
C ASN A 674 4.19 -41.73 -7.27
N VAL A 675 4.58 -42.58 -8.23
CA VAL A 675 5.98 -43.03 -8.40
C VAL A 675 6.54 -42.74 -9.77
N ALA A 676 7.75 -42.20 -9.77
CA ALA A 676 8.66 -42.22 -10.90
C ALA A 676 9.97 -42.92 -10.47
N HIS A 677 10.21 -44.14 -10.96
CA HIS A 677 11.41 -44.91 -10.69
C HIS A 677 12.32 -44.84 -11.92
N TYR A 678 13.36 -44.02 -11.83
CA TYR A 678 14.36 -43.84 -12.87
C TYR A 678 15.20 -45.10 -13.03
N THR A 679 15.46 -45.52 -14.28
CA THR A 679 16.10 -46.81 -14.53
C THR A 679 17.58 -46.81 -14.14
N GLY A 680 18.03 -47.89 -13.50
CA GLY A 680 19.44 -48.14 -13.17
C GLY A 680 20.15 -49.10 -14.14
N ARG A 681 19.50 -49.49 -15.24
CA ARG A 681 19.98 -50.55 -16.13
C ARG A 681 21.28 -50.16 -16.85
N ILE A 682 22.17 -51.14 -17.02
CA ILE A 682 23.43 -50.98 -17.78
C ILE A 682 23.08 -50.59 -19.22
N GLY A 683 23.57 -49.42 -19.67
CA GLY A 683 23.33 -48.88 -21.01
C GLY A 683 22.24 -47.81 -21.10
N ALA A 684 21.50 -47.55 -20.01
CA ALA A 684 20.62 -46.39 -19.91
C ALA A 684 21.42 -45.09 -19.72
N ASN A 685 20.97 -44.01 -20.36
CA ASN A 685 21.55 -42.69 -20.20
C ASN A 685 20.63 -41.83 -19.33
N ASN A 686 21.07 -41.51 -18.12
CA ASN A 686 20.27 -40.74 -17.17
C ASN A 686 20.13 -39.25 -17.51
N VAL A 687 20.69 -38.78 -18.63
CA VAL A 687 20.58 -37.38 -19.07
C VAL A 687 19.20 -37.08 -19.65
N ASP A 688 18.53 -38.08 -20.26
CA ASP A 688 17.27 -37.93 -20.99
C ASP A 688 16.09 -38.71 -20.41
N ASP A 689 16.16 -39.15 -19.15
CA ASP A 689 15.04 -39.80 -18.46
C ASP A 689 13.88 -38.80 -18.28
N ASN A 690 12.67 -39.19 -18.72
CA ASN A 690 11.51 -38.29 -18.76
C ASN A 690 10.19 -39.04 -18.60
N GLY A 691 9.21 -38.41 -17.95
CA GLY A 691 7.85 -38.92 -17.86
C GLY A 691 6.85 -37.81 -17.56
N GLU A 692 5.66 -37.91 -18.13
CA GLU A 692 4.60 -36.92 -18.00
C GLU A 692 3.26 -37.58 -17.64
N ALA A 693 2.52 -36.96 -16.72
CA ALA A 693 1.18 -37.38 -16.31
C ALA A 693 0.19 -36.24 -16.48
N TYR A 694 -0.92 -36.52 -17.17
CA TYR A 694 -1.90 -35.53 -17.61
C TYR A 694 -3.23 -35.71 -16.87
N TYR A 695 -3.73 -34.65 -16.24
CA TYR A 695 -4.94 -34.68 -15.42
C TYR A 695 -6.03 -33.72 -15.92
N ASP A 696 -7.26 -34.21 -15.97
CA ASP A 696 -8.47 -33.40 -16.08
C ASP A 696 -9.07 -33.17 -14.68
N ILE A 697 -9.60 -31.96 -14.43
CA ILE A 697 -10.23 -31.60 -13.15
C ILE A 697 -11.75 -31.70 -13.29
N GLY A 698 -12.30 -32.88 -12.97
CA GLY A 698 -13.73 -33.17 -13.07
C GLY A 698 -14.33 -32.71 -14.41
N ASN A 699 -15.46 -32.01 -14.33
CA ASN A 699 -16.15 -31.47 -15.51
C ASN A 699 -15.88 -29.97 -15.73
N THR A 700 -14.81 -29.42 -15.13
CA THR A 700 -14.51 -27.97 -15.18
C THR A 700 -13.89 -27.54 -16.51
N GLY A 701 -13.43 -28.49 -17.32
CA GLY A 701 -12.63 -28.21 -18.51
C GLY A 701 -11.19 -27.76 -18.23
N LYS A 702 -10.78 -27.67 -16.95
CA LYS A 702 -9.42 -27.32 -16.53
C LYS A 702 -8.52 -28.56 -16.49
N LYS A 703 -7.23 -28.35 -16.77
CA LYS A 703 -6.22 -29.42 -16.83
C LYS A 703 -4.93 -29.02 -16.14
N PHE A 704 -4.17 -30.01 -15.71
CA PHE A 704 -2.78 -29.81 -15.27
C PHE A 704 -1.90 -30.99 -15.65
N VAL A 705 -0.59 -30.74 -15.69
CA VAL A 705 0.43 -31.73 -16.05
C VAL A 705 1.49 -31.80 -14.98
N VAL A 706 1.97 -33.02 -14.71
CA VAL A 706 3.15 -33.23 -13.86
C VAL A 706 4.24 -33.90 -14.67
N ARG A 707 5.45 -33.35 -14.60
CA ARG A 707 6.61 -33.87 -15.34
C ARG A 707 7.70 -34.31 -14.36
N ALA A 708 8.25 -35.49 -14.61
CA ALA A 708 9.40 -36.04 -13.92
C ALA A 708 10.55 -36.15 -14.94
N THR A 709 11.58 -35.32 -14.78
CA THR A 709 12.68 -35.17 -15.76
C THR A 709 14.03 -35.14 -15.07
N THR A 710 15.09 -35.39 -15.84
CA THR A 710 16.48 -35.16 -15.43
C THR A 710 17.06 -33.86 -16.00
N HIS A 711 17.96 -33.24 -15.25
CA HIS A 711 18.76 -32.08 -15.66
C HIS A 711 20.23 -32.34 -15.26
N ILE A 712 21.06 -32.74 -16.22
CA ILE A 712 22.45 -33.15 -15.98
C ILE A 712 23.39 -32.31 -16.85
N PRO A 713 24.51 -31.78 -16.31
CA PRO A 713 24.98 -31.93 -14.92
C PRO A 713 24.31 -30.92 -13.96
N ASP A 714 23.74 -31.42 -12.85
CA ASP A 714 23.25 -30.61 -11.72
C ASP A 714 23.40 -31.41 -10.42
N THR A 715 23.63 -30.73 -9.30
CA THR A 715 23.75 -31.35 -7.96
C THR A 715 22.48 -32.11 -7.55
N TYR A 716 21.33 -31.64 -8.00
CA TYR A 716 20.05 -32.33 -7.90
C TYR A 716 19.65 -32.73 -9.32
N PRO A 717 20.04 -33.90 -9.84
CA PRO A 717 19.79 -34.20 -11.26
C PRO A 717 18.32 -34.45 -11.58
N ARG A 718 17.47 -34.80 -10.60
CA ARG A 718 16.03 -35.04 -10.81
C ARG A 718 15.21 -33.78 -10.57
N ARG A 719 14.17 -33.58 -11.37
CA ARG A 719 13.25 -32.44 -11.33
C ARG A 719 11.81 -32.90 -11.40
N ILE A 720 10.96 -32.28 -10.59
CA ILE A 720 9.51 -32.41 -10.69
C ILE A 720 8.92 -31.06 -11.10
N VAL A 721 8.18 -31.01 -12.19
CA VAL A 721 7.51 -29.79 -12.66
C VAL A 721 6.01 -29.96 -12.49
N PHE A 722 5.39 -29.07 -11.72
CA PHE A 722 3.94 -28.91 -11.71
C PHE A 722 3.57 -27.79 -12.67
N ASP A 723 2.86 -28.14 -13.74
CA ASP A 723 2.38 -27.21 -14.76
C ASP A 723 0.86 -27.08 -14.65
N LEU A 724 0.45 -25.97 -14.04
CA LEU A 724 -0.95 -25.67 -13.77
C LEU A 724 -1.52 -24.64 -14.77
N SER A 725 -0.85 -24.46 -15.93
CA SER A 725 -1.23 -23.47 -16.95
C SER A 725 -2.65 -23.68 -17.47
N GLY A 726 -3.09 -24.93 -17.63
CA GLY A 726 -4.47 -25.27 -18.02
C GLY A 726 -5.54 -24.97 -16.96
N MET A 727 -5.13 -24.52 -15.78
CA MET A 727 -6.01 -23.97 -14.74
C MET A 727 -6.00 -22.44 -14.72
N GLY A 728 -5.23 -21.79 -15.61
CA GLY A 728 -4.91 -20.36 -15.52
C GLY A 728 -3.95 -20.03 -14.37
N LYS A 729 -3.10 -20.99 -13.98
CA LYS A 729 -2.11 -20.86 -12.90
C LYS A 729 -0.69 -21.05 -13.45
N GLY A 730 0.32 -20.68 -12.66
CA GLY A 730 1.71 -20.80 -13.09
C GLY A 730 2.26 -22.24 -13.09
N GLN A 731 3.55 -22.33 -13.34
CA GLN A 731 4.34 -23.55 -13.28
C GLN A 731 5.43 -23.41 -12.21
N ARG A 732 5.80 -24.50 -11.55
CA ARG A 732 6.99 -24.52 -10.69
C ARG A 732 7.78 -25.80 -10.90
N GLU A 733 9.08 -25.61 -11.12
CA GLU A 733 10.09 -26.66 -11.17
C GLU A 733 10.70 -26.82 -9.77
N TYR A 734 10.63 -28.03 -9.23
CA TYR A 734 11.16 -28.39 -7.92
C TYR A 734 12.41 -29.25 -8.06
N ARG A 735 13.40 -28.95 -7.21
CA ARG A 735 14.47 -29.89 -6.89
C ARG A 735 13.89 -31.03 -6.07
N VAL A 736 14.38 -32.24 -6.30
CA VAL A 736 14.05 -33.38 -5.47
C VAL A 736 14.81 -33.28 -4.13
N PRO A 737 14.14 -33.29 -2.96
CA PRO A 737 14.78 -33.13 -1.65
C PRO A 737 15.79 -34.20 -1.26
N GLY A 738 15.52 -35.43 -1.68
CA GLY A 738 16.28 -36.61 -1.28
C GLY A 738 15.68 -37.87 -1.89
N GLN A 739 16.30 -39.01 -1.62
CA GLN A 739 15.81 -40.29 -2.11
C GLN A 739 14.52 -40.71 -1.43
N GLU A 740 13.54 -41.19 -2.20
CA GLU A 740 12.25 -41.63 -1.64
C GLU A 740 11.55 -40.55 -0.78
N VAL A 741 11.88 -39.27 -0.99
CA VAL A 741 11.20 -38.11 -0.36
C VAL A 741 10.27 -37.48 -1.39
N PRO A 742 8.96 -37.36 -1.15
CA PRO A 742 8.05 -36.83 -2.16
C PRO A 742 8.22 -35.33 -2.36
N VAL A 743 8.05 -34.88 -3.61
CA VAL A 743 7.68 -33.49 -3.91
C VAL A 743 6.16 -33.40 -3.87
N THR A 744 5.60 -32.42 -3.16
CA THR A 744 4.15 -32.36 -2.89
C THR A 744 3.48 -31.17 -3.58
N LEU A 745 2.30 -31.43 -4.15
CA LEU A 745 1.37 -30.42 -4.65
C LEU A 745 0.07 -30.48 -3.86
N VAL A 746 -0.36 -29.35 -3.31
CA VAL A 746 -1.68 -29.20 -2.68
C VAL A 746 -2.52 -28.26 -3.53
N ILE A 747 -3.73 -28.70 -3.89
CA ILE A 747 -4.71 -27.89 -4.62
C ILE A 747 -6.01 -27.84 -3.81
N THR A 748 -6.55 -26.64 -3.63
CA THR A 748 -7.91 -26.40 -3.11
C THR A 748 -8.61 -25.32 -3.94
N GLY A 749 -9.85 -24.96 -3.56
CA GLY A 749 -10.70 -24.06 -4.33
C GLY A 749 -11.58 -24.81 -5.34
N SER A 750 -12.18 -24.06 -6.25
CA SER A 750 -13.04 -24.58 -7.34
C SER A 750 -13.10 -23.60 -8.50
N ASP A 751 -13.78 -23.96 -9.59
CA ASP A 751 -13.95 -23.05 -10.74
C ASP A 751 -14.74 -21.77 -10.36
N SER A 752 -15.73 -21.88 -9.46
CA SER A 752 -16.52 -20.73 -8.98
C SER A 752 -15.82 -19.90 -7.90
N PHE A 753 -14.95 -20.51 -7.09
CA PHE A 753 -14.23 -19.83 -6.01
C PHE A 753 -12.86 -19.29 -6.46
N GLY A 754 -12.26 -19.90 -7.49
CA GLY A 754 -10.86 -19.77 -7.87
C GLY A 754 -9.99 -20.83 -7.19
N PHE A 755 -9.08 -21.45 -7.96
CA PHE A 755 -8.15 -22.44 -7.43
C PHE A 755 -6.98 -21.80 -6.66
N ILE A 756 -6.60 -22.42 -5.54
CA ILE A 756 -5.46 -22.07 -4.69
C ILE A 756 -4.50 -23.27 -4.67
N THR A 757 -3.20 -23.01 -4.80
CA THR A 757 -2.19 -24.06 -5.05
C THR A 757 -0.93 -23.83 -4.22
N SER A 758 -0.22 -24.88 -3.83
CA SER A 758 1.03 -24.79 -3.07
C SER A 758 2.26 -24.31 -3.88
N LEU A 759 2.08 -23.85 -5.13
CA LEU A 759 3.20 -23.33 -5.95
C LEU A 759 3.90 -22.13 -5.31
N SER A 760 3.18 -21.30 -4.55
CA SER A 760 3.71 -20.11 -3.89
C SER A 760 2.91 -19.76 -2.64
N HIS A 761 3.55 -19.13 -1.64
CA HIS A 761 2.85 -18.59 -0.47
C HIS A 761 1.90 -17.45 -0.87
N GLY A 762 0.78 -17.35 -0.16
CA GLY A 762 -0.13 -16.21 -0.25
C GLY A 762 0.38 -15.00 0.55
N PRO A 763 -0.45 -13.96 0.73
CA PRO A 763 -0.11 -12.75 1.49
C PRO A 763 0.20 -12.99 2.98
N GLY A 764 -0.14 -14.17 3.51
CA GLY A 764 0.10 -14.55 4.91
C GLY A 764 -1.14 -14.42 5.80
N ASN A 765 -2.08 -13.51 5.52
CA ASN A 765 -3.35 -13.29 6.24
C ASN A 765 -4.49 -14.24 5.83
N TRP A 766 -4.24 -15.54 5.93
CA TRP A 766 -5.16 -16.54 5.41
C TRP A 766 -6.48 -16.65 6.20
N MET A 767 -6.48 -16.44 7.52
CA MET A 767 -7.72 -16.56 8.31
C MET A 767 -8.70 -15.46 7.91
N ASN A 768 -8.24 -14.21 7.83
CA ASN A 768 -9.04 -13.07 7.41
C ASN A 768 -9.53 -13.23 5.97
N SER A 769 -8.69 -13.78 5.09
CA SER A 769 -9.05 -14.04 3.68
C SER A 769 -10.15 -15.10 3.50
N ILE A 770 -10.39 -15.95 4.51
CA ILE A 770 -11.50 -16.91 4.53
C ILE A 770 -12.49 -16.64 5.67
N LYS A 771 -12.49 -15.42 6.24
CA LYS A 771 -13.31 -15.03 7.38
C LYS A 771 -14.78 -15.39 7.21
N ASP A 772 -15.36 -15.13 6.04
CA ASP A 772 -16.74 -15.47 5.70
C ASP A 772 -17.07 -16.96 5.88
N THR A 773 -16.08 -17.84 5.70
CA THR A 773 -16.23 -19.30 5.85
C THR A 773 -16.08 -19.74 7.30
N ILE A 774 -15.15 -19.14 8.04
CA ILE A 774 -14.79 -19.62 9.37
C ILE A 774 -15.45 -18.85 10.51
N ARG A 775 -15.96 -17.63 10.31
CA ARG A 775 -16.41 -16.73 11.39
C ARG A 775 -17.43 -17.35 12.35
N ASP A 776 -18.33 -18.17 11.84
CA ASP A 776 -19.38 -18.82 12.64
C ASP A 776 -18.93 -20.11 13.32
N ARG A 777 -17.72 -20.58 13.00
CA ARG A 777 -17.12 -21.77 13.61
C ARG A 777 -16.52 -21.40 14.95
N THR A 778 -16.60 -22.35 15.87
CA THR A 778 -15.85 -22.27 17.12
C THR A 778 -14.36 -22.45 16.86
N VAL A 779 -13.52 -22.02 17.79
CA VAL A 779 -12.07 -22.25 17.76
C VAL A 779 -11.74 -23.75 17.60
N ALA A 780 -12.52 -24.65 18.22
CA ALA A 780 -12.40 -26.11 18.07
C ALA A 780 -12.78 -26.65 16.68
N ASN A 781 -13.32 -25.82 15.79
CA ASN A 781 -13.77 -26.18 14.45
C ASN A 781 -12.95 -25.48 13.35
N VAL A 782 -11.75 -25.02 13.67
CA VAL A 782 -10.77 -24.46 12.73
C VAL A 782 -9.49 -25.29 12.81
N VAL A 783 -8.90 -25.57 11.64
CA VAL A 783 -7.57 -26.18 11.53
C VAL A 783 -6.55 -25.08 11.23
N MET A 784 -5.40 -25.09 11.89
CA MET A 784 -4.31 -24.14 11.64
C MET A 784 -2.93 -24.82 11.68
N PRO A 785 -1.95 -24.32 10.91
CA PRO A 785 -0.56 -24.70 11.11
C PRO A 785 -0.05 -24.17 12.46
N GLY A 786 0.87 -24.91 13.05
CA GLY A 786 1.62 -24.45 14.21
C GLY A 786 3.07 -24.91 14.17
N THR A 787 3.90 -24.29 15.01
CA THR A 787 5.34 -24.55 15.07
C THR A 787 5.78 -24.96 16.47
N HIS A 788 6.55 -26.05 16.51
CA HIS A 788 7.14 -26.59 17.74
C HIS A 788 8.45 -25.87 18.05
N ASP A 789 8.68 -25.56 19.34
CA ASP A 789 9.83 -24.79 19.82
C ASP A 789 10.09 -23.54 18.96
N ALA A 790 9.04 -22.77 18.72
CA ALA A 790 8.97 -21.86 17.59
C ALA A 790 10.04 -20.76 17.55
N GLY A 791 10.58 -20.38 18.71
CA GLY A 791 11.66 -19.40 18.81
C GLY A 791 13.06 -19.92 18.46
N MET A 792 13.20 -21.21 18.18
CA MET A 792 14.48 -21.84 17.83
C MET A 792 14.75 -21.76 16.33
N SER A 793 14.68 -20.55 15.75
CA SER A 793 15.00 -20.28 14.34
C SER A 793 16.50 -20.21 14.05
N LYS A 794 17.31 -20.05 15.11
CA LYS A 794 18.76 -19.96 15.12
C LYS A 794 19.28 -20.44 16.46
N ILE A 795 20.58 -20.72 16.57
CA ILE A 795 21.26 -20.95 17.84
C ILE A 795 22.04 -19.69 18.24
N THR A 796 21.78 -19.13 19.42
CA THR A 796 22.42 -17.88 19.91
C THR A 796 23.47 -18.07 20.98
N GLN A 797 23.59 -19.27 21.57
CA GLN A 797 24.60 -19.58 22.60
C GLN A 797 24.55 -18.64 23.81
N ALA A 798 23.37 -18.13 24.17
CA ALA A 798 23.20 -17.39 25.42
C ALA A 798 23.41 -18.30 26.64
N ILE A 799 23.35 -19.63 26.46
CA ILE A 799 23.89 -20.61 27.38
C ILE A 799 25.07 -21.38 26.76
N VAL A 800 26.05 -21.71 27.58
CA VAL A 800 27.20 -22.55 27.24
C VAL A 800 26.80 -24.01 27.45
N SER A 801 26.37 -24.68 26.37
CA SER A 801 25.97 -26.08 26.39
C SER A 801 26.31 -26.75 25.05
N VAL A 802 26.13 -28.07 24.95
CA VAL A 802 26.48 -28.89 23.77
C VAL A 802 25.42 -28.85 22.66
N GLY A 803 24.41 -27.99 22.78
CA GLY A 803 23.38 -27.80 21.76
C GLY A 803 23.91 -27.07 20.53
N SER A 804 23.59 -27.60 19.35
CA SER A 804 23.99 -27.14 18.03
C SER A 804 22.78 -27.00 17.10
N GLU A 805 22.98 -26.43 15.91
CA GLU A 805 21.92 -26.35 14.90
C GLU A 805 21.36 -27.74 14.57
N GLY A 806 22.21 -28.76 14.47
CA GLY A 806 21.81 -30.11 14.09
C GLY A 806 20.96 -30.86 15.12
N ASN A 807 21.12 -30.60 16.42
CA ASN A 807 20.45 -31.37 17.48
C ASN A 807 19.51 -30.56 18.38
N THR A 808 19.45 -29.23 18.19
CA THR A 808 18.68 -28.33 19.06
C THR A 808 17.76 -27.40 18.28
N GLN A 809 18.12 -27.00 17.05
CA GLN A 809 17.28 -26.10 16.27
C GLN A 809 16.04 -26.85 15.75
N THR A 810 14.87 -26.21 15.81
CA THR A 810 13.59 -26.81 15.37
C THR A 810 12.90 -25.99 14.29
N GLN A 811 13.29 -24.73 14.11
CA GLN A 811 12.80 -23.86 13.04
C GLN A 811 13.97 -23.21 12.32
N VAL A 812 13.73 -22.69 11.12
CA VAL A 812 14.73 -21.90 10.35
C VAL A 812 14.21 -20.52 9.98
N LEU A 813 12.90 -20.32 10.12
CA LEU A 813 12.22 -19.05 9.92
C LEU A 813 12.05 -18.41 11.27
N ASN A 814 12.23 -17.09 11.35
CA ASN A 814 11.85 -16.35 12.54
C ASN A 814 10.32 -16.31 12.70
N ILE A 815 9.81 -15.82 13.82
CA ILE A 815 8.38 -15.81 14.13
C ILE A 815 7.57 -15.06 13.07
N TYR A 816 8.10 -13.94 12.55
CA TYR A 816 7.44 -13.20 11.47
C TYR A 816 7.25 -14.04 10.19
N ASP A 817 8.29 -14.72 9.74
CA ASP A 817 8.21 -15.54 8.52
C ASP A 817 7.43 -16.86 8.75
N GLN A 818 7.42 -17.40 9.99
CA GLN A 818 6.51 -18.50 10.36
C GLN A 818 5.04 -18.07 10.28
N LEU A 819 4.69 -16.86 10.74
CA LEU A 819 3.34 -16.29 10.61
C LEU A 819 2.95 -16.14 9.14
N ARG A 820 3.89 -15.69 8.27
CA ARG A 820 3.67 -15.59 6.82
C ARG A 820 3.56 -16.96 6.14
N ALA A 821 4.29 -17.97 6.62
CA ALA A 821 4.17 -19.36 6.18
C ALA A 821 2.85 -20.02 6.63
N GLY A 822 2.05 -19.33 7.44
CA GLY A 822 0.68 -19.72 7.81
C GLY A 822 0.49 -20.12 9.26
N SER A 823 1.55 -20.21 10.07
CA SER A 823 1.45 -20.62 11.47
C SER A 823 0.56 -19.67 12.26
N ARG A 824 -0.35 -20.21 13.08
CA ARG A 824 -1.18 -19.45 14.03
C ARG A 824 -1.07 -19.98 15.45
N TRP A 825 -0.34 -21.08 15.67
CA TRP A 825 -0.08 -21.65 16.98
C TRP A 825 1.43 -21.78 17.21
N PHE A 826 1.93 -21.15 18.27
CA PHE A 826 3.35 -21.12 18.58
C PHE A 826 3.60 -21.76 19.95
N ASP A 827 4.31 -22.90 19.96
CA ASP A 827 4.90 -23.45 21.18
C ASP A 827 6.18 -22.68 21.52
N LEU A 828 6.09 -21.73 22.45
CA LEU A 828 7.19 -20.87 22.86
C LEU A 828 7.75 -21.30 24.21
N ARG A 829 9.04 -21.60 24.22
CA ARG A 829 9.74 -22.05 25.42
C ARG A 829 10.71 -20.97 25.87
N VAL A 830 10.20 -20.00 26.62
CA VAL A 830 10.98 -18.83 27.09
C VAL A 830 11.43 -19.01 28.52
N SER A 831 12.69 -18.68 28.78
CA SER A 831 13.32 -18.71 30.11
C SER A 831 14.21 -17.48 30.32
N SER A 832 14.44 -17.12 31.57
CA SER A 832 15.41 -16.07 31.92
C SER A 832 16.82 -16.65 31.98
N VAL A 833 17.78 -16.04 31.29
CA VAL A 833 19.18 -16.47 31.27
C VAL A 833 20.01 -15.53 32.14
N HIS A 834 20.55 -16.06 33.22
CA HIS A 834 21.26 -15.32 34.28
C HIS A 834 22.77 -15.53 34.16
N GLN A 835 23.56 -14.55 34.58
CA GLN A 835 25.02 -14.74 34.66
C GLN A 835 25.38 -15.79 35.72
N ALA A 836 26.33 -16.68 35.42
CA ALA A 836 26.77 -17.73 36.34
C ALA A 836 27.56 -17.16 37.53
N VAL A 837 28.36 -16.11 37.31
CA VAL A 837 29.14 -15.41 38.34
C VAL A 837 28.36 -14.17 38.79
N ASN A 838 28.13 -14.02 40.09
CA ASN A 838 27.28 -12.96 40.67
C ASN A 838 25.79 -13.03 40.25
N CYS A 839 25.25 -14.23 40.06
CA CYS A 839 23.81 -14.48 39.87
C CYS A 839 22.98 -13.88 41.03
N CYS A 840 21.72 -13.46 40.90
CA CYS A 840 20.71 -13.62 39.82
C CYS A 840 20.01 -12.27 39.50
N GLY A 841 20.71 -11.15 39.71
CA GLY A 841 20.12 -9.80 39.57
C GLY A 841 20.02 -9.28 38.14
N ASN A 842 20.85 -9.82 37.23
CA ASN A 842 20.94 -9.42 35.83
C ASN A 842 20.70 -10.63 34.91
N TYR A 843 19.71 -10.52 34.05
CA TYR A 843 19.29 -11.56 33.11
C TYR A 843 18.50 -10.96 31.95
N ASP A 844 18.34 -11.72 30.88
CA ASP A 844 17.40 -11.43 29.79
C ASP A 844 16.59 -12.68 29.42
N PHE A 845 15.55 -12.51 28.60
CA PHE A 845 14.63 -13.59 28.23
C PHE A 845 14.96 -14.13 26.84
N TRP A 846 15.17 -15.43 26.77
CA TRP A 846 15.51 -16.15 25.56
C TRP A 846 14.58 -17.33 25.36
N THR A 847 14.26 -17.61 24.10
CA THR A 847 13.64 -18.88 23.72
C THR A 847 14.68 -20.00 23.84
N MET A 848 14.26 -21.23 24.10
CA MET A 848 15.17 -22.35 24.31
C MET A 848 14.55 -23.70 23.95
N HIS A 849 15.39 -24.61 23.49
CA HIS A 849 15.07 -26.03 23.39
C HIS A 849 16.15 -26.78 24.15
N VAL A 850 15.73 -27.42 25.25
CA VAL A 850 16.58 -28.13 26.20
C VAL A 850 15.92 -29.45 26.59
N SER A 851 16.74 -30.43 26.95
CA SER A 851 16.33 -31.80 27.27
C SER A 851 15.44 -31.91 28.52
N ASP A 852 15.70 -31.06 29.51
CA ASP A 852 14.98 -30.96 30.77
C ASP A 852 15.24 -29.55 31.33
N GLU A 853 14.20 -28.73 31.42
CA GLU A 853 14.29 -27.34 31.86
C GLU A 853 14.54 -27.18 33.37
N VAL A 854 14.37 -28.25 34.16
CA VAL A 854 14.60 -28.28 35.61
C VAL A 854 15.81 -29.12 36.02
N ALA A 855 16.59 -29.62 35.07
CA ALA A 855 17.82 -30.35 35.34
C ALA A 855 18.88 -29.49 36.04
N GLU A 856 19.76 -30.13 36.83
CA GLU A 856 20.91 -29.46 37.46
C GLU A 856 21.83 -28.80 36.42
N VAL A 857 21.98 -29.47 35.28
CA VAL A 857 22.73 -29.02 34.10
C VAL A 857 21.86 -29.27 32.87
N VAL A 858 21.37 -28.19 32.26
CA VAL A 858 20.52 -28.27 31.06
C VAL A 858 21.34 -28.55 29.81
N ILE A 859 20.89 -29.50 28.98
CA ILE A 859 21.52 -29.85 27.70
C ILE A 859 20.61 -29.33 26.58
N GLY A 860 21.18 -28.55 25.65
CA GLY A 860 20.44 -27.87 24.59
C GLY A 860 21.00 -26.48 24.35
N ASN A 861 20.21 -25.54 23.84
CA ASN A 861 20.66 -24.17 23.61
C ASN A 861 19.50 -23.17 23.52
N THR A 862 19.84 -21.88 23.43
CA THR A 862 18.91 -20.77 23.23
C THR A 862 18.73 -20.40 21.78
N GLY A 863 17.56 -19.84 21.48
CA GLY A 863 17.16 -19.34 20.17
C GLY A 863 17.05 -17.81 20.11
N GLU A 864 15.96 -17.31 19.55
CA GLU A 864 15.67 -15.88 19.48
C GLU A 864 15.59 -15.20 20.85
N ASN A 865 16.02 -13.93 20.89
CA ASN A 865 15.76 -13.05 22.02
C ASN A 865 14.27 -12.73 22.07
N PHE A 866 13.67 -12.71 23.25
CA PHE A 866 12.22 -12.54 23.36
C PHE A 866 11.73 -11.15 22.90
N ASP A 867 12.57 -10.12 22.97
CA ASP A 867 12.19 -8.80 22.44
C ASP A 867 12.09 -8.81 20.90
N ASP A 868 12.91 -9.61 20.21
CA ASP A 868 12.81 -9.80 18.76
C ASP A 868 11.51 -10.54 18.41
N VAL A 869 11.16 -11.60 19.15
CA VAL A 869 9.89 -12.33 18.99
C VAL A 869 8.68 -11.39 19.10
N ILE A 870 8.66 -10.51 20.10
CA ILE A 870 7.59 -9.52 20.27
C ILE A 870 7.52 -8.56 19.08
N LYS A 871 8.67 -8.04 18.65
CA LYS A 871 8.75 -7.12 17.51
C LYS A 871 8.23 -7.77 16.23
N GLU A 872 8.53 -9.04 16.02
CA GLU A 872 8.11 -9.81 14.86
C GLU A 872 6.61 -10.09 14.84
N ILE A 873 6.02 -10.45 15.99
CA ILE A 873 4.57 -10.59 16.15
C ILE A 873 3.88 -9.26 15.87
N ASN A 874 4.35 -8.17 16.48
CA ASN A 874 3.76 -6.84 16.30
C ASN A 874 3.79 -6.39 14.84
N ARG A 875 4.93 -6.58 14.17
CA ARG A 875 5.06 -6.30 12.75
C ARG A 875 4.02 -7.06 11.93
N PHE A 876 3.85 -8.36 12.18
CA PHE A 876 2.87 -9.16 11.46
C PHE A 876 1.44 -8.67 11.71
N THR A 877 1.07 -8.40 12.97
CA THR A 877 -0.28 -7.96 13.33
C THR A 877 -0.62 -6.55 12.82
N ASP A 878 0.39 -5.69 12.65
CA ASP A 878 0.21 -4.36 12.06
C ASP A 878 0.00 -4.46 10.54
N GLU A 879 0.73 -5.36 9.87
CA GLU A 879 0.61 -5.61 8.43
C GLU A 879 -0.64 -6.44 8.05
N ASN A 880 -1.16 -7.25 8.98
CA ASN A 880 -2.21 -8.25 8.73
C ASN A 880 -3.31 -8.22 9.83
N PRO A 881 -4.14 -7.16 9.89
CA PRO A 881 -5.23 -7.08 10.87
C PRO A 881 -6.30 -8.16 10.62
N GLY A 882 -6.91 -8.63 11.72
CA GLY A 882 -8.02 -9.59 11.70
C GLY A 882 -7.61 -11.05 11.85
N GLU A 883 -6.33 -11.33 12.12
CA GLU A 883 -5.81 -12.67 12.37
C GLU A 883 -5.90 -13.05 13.87
N VAL A 884 -6.04 -14.35 14.15
CA VAL A 884 -6.03 -14.87 15.53
C VAL A 884 -4.79 -15.72 15.74
N ILE A 885 -3.91 -15.29 16.64
CA ILE A 885 -2.59 -15.89 16.92
C ILE A 885 -2.58 -16.44 18.34
N PHE A 886 -2.16 -17.69 18.51
CA PHE A 886 -2.06 -18.40 19.78
C PHE A 886 -0.59 -18.56 20.18
N LEU A 887 -0.23 -18.00 21.34
CA LEU A 887 1.10 -18.09 21.92
C LEU A 887 1.03 -18.93 23.20
N GLN A 888 1.64 -20.11 23.19
CA GLN A 888 1.70 -21.01 24.34
C GLN A 888 3.09 -20.95 24.96
N PHE A 889 3.20 -20.57 26.24
CA PHE A 889 4.47 -20.50 26.97
C PHE A 889 4.63 -21.62 27.99
N ARG A 890 5.75 -22.37 27.95
CA ARG A 890 5.97 -23.55 28.82
C ARG A 890 6.90 -23.37 30.02
N TYR A 891 8.16 -23.01 29.77
CA TYR A 891 9.21 -23.25 30.78
C TYR A 891 9.15 -22.33 32.00
N LEU A 892 8.84 -21.04 31.87
CA LEU A 892 8.69 -20.07 32.98
C LEU A 892 9.66 -20.26 34.17
N VAL A 893 10.90 -20.67 33.86
CA VAL A 893 12.02 -20.86 34.79
C VAL A 893 13.21 -20.08 34.26
N GLY A 894 14.26 -19.94 35.06
CA GLY A 894 15.52 -19.36 34.64
C GLY A 894 16.65 -20.38 34.66
N VAL A 895 17.66 -20.13 33.85
CA VAL A 895 18.90 -20.94 33.81
C VAL A 895 20.10 -20.00 33.90
N ARG A 896 21.26 -20.53 34.26
CA ARG A 896 22.52 -19.77 34.21
C ARG A 896 23.14 -19.90 32.81
N ASP A 897 23.80 -18.84 32.34
CA ASP A 897 24.56 -18.80 31.09
C ASP A 897 25.66 -19.89 31.04
N VAL A 898 26.16 -20.31 32.20
CA VAL A 898 26.84 -21.60 32.39
C VAL A 898 25.93 -22.50 33.23
N PRO A 899 25.17 -23.42 32.58
CA PRO A 899 24.23 -24.32 33.26
C PRO A 899 24.86 -25.02 34.47
N SER A 900 24.33 -24.70 35.64
CA SER A 900 24.81 -25.20 36.92
C SER A 900 23.78 -24.93 38.01
N LEU A 901 23.79 -25.74 39.07
CA LEU A 901 23.01 -25.53 40.30
C LEU A 901 21.48 -25.54 40.11
N GLY A 902 20.98 -26.19 39.05
CA GLY A 902 19.54 -26.34 38.79
C GLY A 902 18.80 -25.06 38.40
N PRO A 903 17.46 -25.15 38.26
CA PRO A 903 16.64 -24.07 37.73
C PRO A 903 16.51 -22.91 38.72
N ILE A 904 16.40 -21.70 38.18
CA ILE A 904 16.02 -20.49 38.90
C ILE A 904 14.50 -20.34 38.76
N TYR A 905 13.75 -20.87 39.73
CA TYR A 905 12.31 -20.67 39.75
C TYR A 905 11.97 -19.18 39.87
N TRP A 906 11.10 -18.69 38.99
CA TRP A 906 10.75 -17.27 38.95
C TRP A 906 10.01 -16.85 40.22
N ASP A 907 10.50 -15.79 40.84
CA ASP A 907 9.76 -15.05 41.84
C ASP A 907 8.80 -14.04 41.18
N GLU A 908 8.05 -13.31 42.01
CA GLU A 908 7.10 -12.30 41.53
C GLU A 908 7.80 -11.20 40.70
N GLY A 909 9.07 -10.88 41.00
CA GLY A 909 9.84 -9.86 40.28
C GLY A 909 10.21 -10.28 38.86
N ILE A 910 10.73 -11.51 38.68
CA ILE A 910 11.05 -12.04 37.35
C ILE A 910 9.79 -12.19 36.51
N LYS A 911 8.73 -12.76 37.10
CA LYS A 911 7.43 -12.91 36.43
C LYS A 911 6.85 -11.56 36.00
N ASN A 912 6.90 -10.53 36.84
CA ASN A 912 6.39 -9.20 36.48
C ASN A 912 7.17 -8.59 35.30
N LYS A 913 8.51 -8.70 35.28
CA LYS A 913 9.32 -8.25 34.13
C LYS A 913 8.98 -9.01 32.84
N PHE A 914 8.68 -10.31 32.93
CA PHE A 914 8.20 -11.08 31.78
C PHE A 914 6.82 -10.59 31.32
N PHE A 915 5.91 -10.31 32.25
CA PHE A 915 4.58 -9.77 31.92
C PHE A 915 4.69 -8.38 31.28
N ASP A 916 5.59 -7.52 31.76
CA ASP A 916 5.84 -6.21 31.14
C ASP A 916 6.32 -6.34 29.69
N LYS A 917 7.07 -7.41 29.36
CA LYS A 917 7.42 -7.72 27.96
C LYS A 917 6.20 -8.22 27.18
N LEU A 918 5.43 -9.17 27.71
CA LEU A 918 4.18 -9.63 27.07
C LEU A 918 3.19 -8.47 26.80
N LYS A 919 3.15 -7.48 27.69
CA LYS A 919 2.32 -6.27 27.56
C LYS A 919 2.71 -5.35 26.41
N LYS A 920 3.82 -5.62 25.70
CA LYS A 920 4.21 -4.91 24.49
C LYS A 920 3.67 -5.56 23.20
N ILE A 921 3.06 -6.74 23.28
CA ILE A 921 2.49 -7.43 22.12
C ILE A 921 1.20 -6.73 21.66
N ASN A 922 1.07 -6.35 20.39
CA ASN A 922 -0.12 -5.70 19.87
C ASN A 922 -1.33 -6.65 19.87
N ASN A 923 -2.54 -6.08 19.90
CA ASN A 923 -3.81 -6.81 19.77
C ASN A 923 -4.02 -7.97 20.78
N ARG A 924 -3.49 -7.85 22.01
CA ARG A 924 -3.86 -8.78 23.10
C ARG A 924 -5.36 -8.71 23.36
N CYS A 925 -5.94 -9.82 23.80
CA CYS A 925 -7.39 -9.92 24.03
C CYS A 925 -7.72 -10.17 25.50
N PRO A 926 -7.92 -9.12 26.31
CA PRO A 926 -8.44 -9.27 27.67
C PRO A 926 -9.94 -9.65 27.68
N GLY A 927 -10.43 -10.11 28.83
CA GLY A 927 -11.83 -10.46 29.03
C GLY A 927 -12.33 -11.69 28.25
N LEU A 928 -11.47 -12.67 27.95
CA LEU A 928 -11.90 -13.93 27.33
C LEU A 928 -12.78 -14.77 28.27
N ALA A 929 -13.75 -15.47 27.68
CA ALA A 929 -14.51 -16.50 28.37
C ALA A 929 -13.62 -17.72 28.67
N SER A 930 -13.89 -18.39 29.80
CA SER A 930 -13.36 -19.73 30.05
C SER A 930 -13.89 -20.71 29.01
N ARG A 931 -13.10 -21.72 28.63
CA ARG A 931 -13.40 -22.69 27.56
C ARG A 931 -13.40 -22.06 26.17
N LEU A 932 -12.31 -21.36 25.85
CA LEU A 932 -12.15 -20.59 24.61
C LEU A 932 -12.35 -21.41 23.34
N GLN A 933 -12.11 -22.72 23.37
CA GLN A 933 -12.34 -23.60 22.23
C GLN A 933 -13.80 -23.58 21.73
N THR A 934 -14.74 -23.17 22.59
CA THR A 934 -16.17 -23.03 22.28
C THR A 934 -16.56 -21.66 21.75
N SER A 935 -15.69 -20.65 21.88
CA SER A 935 -15.92 -19.30 21.35
C SER A 935 -15.86 -19.32 19.83
N LYS A 936 -16.69 -18.49 19.18
CA LYS A 936 -16.62 -18.29 17.73
C LYS A 936 -15.28 -17.63 17.38
N ILE A 937 -14.64 -18.10 16.31
CA ILE A 937 -13.41 -17.50 15.82
C ILE A 937 -13.67 -16.09 15.28
N GLY A 938 -14.85 -15.83 14.70
CA GLY A 938 -15.27 -14.51 14.23
C GLY A 938 -15.21 -13.45 15.33
N ASP A 939 -15.76 -13.77 16.50
CA ASP A 939 -15.73 -12.87 17.67
C ASP A 939 -14.29 -12.49 18.07
N LEU A 940 -13.32 -13.40 17.88
CA LEU A 940 -11.90 -13.14 18.17
C LEU A 940 -11.22 -12.35 17.04
N MET A 941 -11.61 -12.60 15.79
CA MET A 941 -11.14 -11.83 14.63
C MET A 941 -11.65 -10.37 14.67
N ASP A 942 -12.81 -10.14 15.28
CA ASP A 942 -13.47 -8.83 15.37
C ASP A 942 -12.99 -7.98 16.57
N LYS A 943 -12.24 -8.59 17.50
CA LYS A 943 -11.64 -7.89 18.64
C LYS A 943 -10.59 -6.86 18.20
N ASN A 944 -10.27 -5.95 19.13
CA ASN A 944 -9.30 -4.88 18.93
C ASN A 944 -9.60 -4.02 17.70
N ASP A 945 -10.86 -3.63 17.52
CA ASP A 945 -11.35 -2.87 16.35
C ASP A 945 -11.12 -3.63 15.02
N ASN A 946 -11.53 -4.91 14.95
CA ASN A 946 -11.29 -5.81 13.82
C ASN A 946 -9.81 -6.07 13.50
N LYS A 947 -8.90 -5.81 14.44
CA LYS A 947 -7.47 -6.12 14.29
C LYS A 947 -7.13 -7.55 14.72
N GLY A 948 -8.10 -8.31 15.22
CA GLY A 948 -7.94 -9.70 15.62
C GLY A 948 -7.42 -9.86 17.05
N CYS A 949 -6.93 -11.05 17.38
CA CYS A 949 -6.52 -11.41 18.73
C CYS A 949 -5.15 -12.08 18.76
N VAL A 950 -4.27 -11.61 19.62
CA VAL A 950 -3.11 -12.37 20.11
C VAL A 950 -3.45 -12.95 21.48
N LEU A 951 -3.59 -14.26 21.53
CA LEU A 951 -4.01 -15.03 22.69
C LEU A 951 -2.78 -15.61 23.38
N ILE A 952 -2.57 -15.25 24.65
CA ILE A 952 -1.37 -15.62 25.40
C ILE A 952 -1.74 -16.60 26.50
N PHE A 953 -1.20 -17.82 26.43
CA PHE A 953 -1.41 -18.87 27.41
C PHE A 953 -0.10 -19.26 28.09
N LEU A 954 -0.15 -19.38 29.41
CA LEU A 954 0.99 -19.75 30.26
C LEU A 954 0.76 -21.12 30.90
N ASN A 955 1.74 -22.01 30.82
CA ASN A 955 1.85 -23.14 31.75
C ASN A 955 2.53 -22.65 33.03
N THR A 956 1.76 -22.54 34.12
CA THR A 956 2.22 -21.92 35.37
C THR A 956 2.80 -22.92 36.38
N GLN A 957 3.01 -24.18 36.00
CA GLN A 957 3.45 -25.25 36.90
C GLN A 957 4.76 -24.92 37.65
N HIS A 958 5.65 -24.15 37.01
CA HIS A 958 6.97 -23.80 37.55
C HIS A 958 7.00 -22.50 38.36
N LEU A 959 5.87 -21.78 38.51
CA LEU A 959 5.78 -20.57 39.35
C LEU A 959 5.61 -20.89 40.85
N SER A 960 6.28 -21.95 41.33
CA SER A 960 6.13 -22.49 42.68
C SER A 960 6.60 -21.56 43.80
N LYS A 961 7.45 -20.56 43.48
CA LYS A 961 7.91 -19.52 44.42
C LYS A 961 6.85 -18.44 44.69
N ILE A 962 5.80 -18.37 43.88
CA ILE A 962 4.69 -17.45 44.05
C ILE A 962 3.55 -18.23 44.70
N SER A 963 3.40 -18.11 46.02
CA SER A 963 2.40 -18.87 46.78
C SER A 963 0.95 -18.53 46.41
N ASP A 964 0.69 -17.28 46.04
CA ASP A 964 -0.60 -16.81 45.58
C ASP A 964 -0.78 -17.12 44.09
N LYS A 965 -1.51 -18.20 43.80
CA LYS A 965 -1.81 -18.66 42.43
C LYS A 965 -2.55 -17.61 41.60
N THR A 966 -3.28 -16.67 42.21
CA THR A 966 -3.98 -15.62 41.46
C THR A 966 -3.02 -14.68 40.73
N LYS A 967 -1.76 -14.63 41.15
CA LYS A 967 -0.69 -13.81 40.56
C LYS A 967 0.07 -14.50 39.42
N HIS A 968 -0.22 -15.77 39.16
CA HIS A 968 0.46 -16.56 38.12
C HIS A 968 0.10 -16.12 36.71
N THR A 969 -1.00 -15.38 36.55
CA THR A 969 -1.56 -14.90 35.28
C THR A 969 -2.12 -13.48 35.45
N SER A 970 -2.57 -12.84 34.37
CA SER A 970 -3.25 -11.54 34.43
C SER A 970 -4.28 -11.42 33.31
N ALA A 971 -5.52 -11.82 33.61
CA ALA A 971 -6.62 -11.86 32.62
C ALA A 971 -6.96 -10.46 32.08
N ASP A 972 -6.84 -9.42 32.91
CA ASP A 972 -7.07 -8.01 32.53
C ASP A 972 -6.01 -7.50 31.55
N ASP A 973 -4.81 -8.09 31.57
CA ASP A 973 -3.74 -7.80 30.61
C ASP A 973 -3.79 -8.72 29.37
N GLY A 974 -4.75 -9.65 29.31
CA GLY A 974 -4.86 -10.66 28.25
C GLY A 974 -3.87 -11.82 28.38
N ILE A 975 -3.43 -12.15 29.60
CA ILE A 975 -2.47 -13.21 29.91
C ILE A 975 -3.18 -14.31 30.72
N TYR A 976 -3.37 -15.47 30.10
CA TYR A 976 -4.20 -16.55 30.63
C TYR A 976 -3.40 -17.76 31.04
N ASN A 977 -3.98 -18.60 31.91
CA ASN A 977 -3.49 -19.95 32.13
C ASN A 977 -3.88 -20.81 30.92
N ILE A 978 -3.07 -21.82 30.58
CA ILE A 978 -3.41 -22.78 29.53
C ILE A 978 -4.76 -23.48 29.77
N ASP A 979 -5.21 -23.60 31.02
CA ASP A 979 -6.52 -24.17 31.40
C ASP A 979 -7.73 -23.35 30.89
N TYR A 980 -7.54 -22.17 30.30
CA TYR A 980 -8.62 -21.42 29.65
C TYR A 980 -9.13 -22.08 28.37
N ILE A 981 -8.35 -23.00 27.81
CA ILE A 981 -8.71 -23.79 26.63
C ILE A 981 -8.64 -25.27 26.99
N ASP A 982 -9.75 -26.00 26.79
CA ASP A 982 -9.75 -27.45 26.98
C ASP A 982 -9.02 -28.09 25.78
N LEU A 983 -7.71 -28.29 25.93
CA LEU A 983 -6.89 -28.86 24.88
C LEU A 983 -6.32 -30.23 25.23
N THR A 984 -6.01 -31.00 24.19
CA THR A 984 -5.22 -32.21 24.26
C THR A 984 -3.94 -31.99 23.48
N ASP A 985 -2.82 -32.08 24.18
CA ASP A 985 -1.46 -31.94 23.66
C ASP A 985 -0.69 -33.20 24.07
N ALA A 986 -0.79 -34.23 23.24
CA ALA A 986 -0.18 -35.53 23.51
C ALA A 986 1.14 -35.64 22.76
N TRP A 987 2.20 -36.03 23.45
CA TRP A 987 3.51 -36.29 22.87
C TRP A 987 3.56 -37.68 22.23
N PRO A 988 3.92 -37.81 20.93
CA PRO A 988 4.17 -39.10 20.30
C PRO A 988 5.10 -40.06 21.04
N GLU A 989 6.25 -39.59 21.54
CA GLU A 989 7.32 -40.46 22.08
C GLU A 989 7.69 -41.61 21.12
N LYS A 990 7.83 -41.30 19.83
CA LYS A 990 8.21 -42.24 18.77
C LYS A 990 9.37 -41.65 17.99
N GLU A 991 10.43 -42.44 17.83
CA GLU A 991 11.56 -42.06 16.99
C GLU A 991 11.16 -42.19 15.52
N ASP A 992 10.73 -43.38 15.10
CA ASP A 992 10.43 -43.70 13.71
C ASP A 992 9.19 -42.97 13.17
N THR A 993 9.29 -42.48 11.93
CA THR A 993 8.24 -41.71 11.27
C THR A 993 6.94 -42.48 11.08
N LYS A 994 7.00 -43.79 10.76
CA LYS A 994 5.79 -44.59 10.56
C LYS A 994 5.05 -44.74 11.88
N GLU A 995 5.76 -45.11 12.93
CA GLU A 995 5.15 -45.25 14.26
C GLU A 995 4.56 -43.93 14.75
N MET A 996 5.27 -42.81 14.55
CA MET A 996 4.80 -41.47 14.89
C MET A 996 3.51 -41.13 14.14
N ALA A 997 3.50 -41.28 12.80
CA ALA A 997 2.35 -40.94 11.97
C ALA A 997 1.11 -41.80 12.31
N GLU A 998 1.29 -43.12 12.45
CA GLU A 998 0.21 -44.04 12.81
C GLU A 998 -0.35 -43.75 14.22
N TRP A 999 0.52 -43.39 15.16
CA TRP A 999 0.11 -42.96 16.49
C TRP A 999 -0.68 -41.64 16.45
N ALA A 1000 -0.20 -40.64 15.71
CA ALA A 1000 -0.85 -39.33 15.61
C ALA A 1000 -2.25 -39.45 15.00
N ILE A 1001 -2.38 -40.22 13.92
CA ILE A 1001 -3.67 -40.51 13.27
C ILE A 1001 -4.65 -41.16 14.24
N LYS A 1002 -4.20 -42.17 15.01
CA LYS A 1002 -5.05 -42.84 16.00
C LYS A 1002 -5.55 -41.86 17.07
N LYS A 1003 -4.72 -40.88 17.46
CA LYS A 1003 -5.15 -39.85 18.42
C LYS A 1003 -6.18 -38.88 17.85
N TRP A 1004 -6.18 -38.64 16.53
CA TRP A 1004 -7.23 -37.83 15.88
C TRP A 1004 -8.59 -38.53 15.98
N THR A 1005 -8.63 -39.86 15.84
CA THR A 1005 -9.88 -40.64 15.93
C THR A 1005 -10.39 -40.82 17.36
N ASP A 1006 -9.49 -40.82 18.35
CA ASP A 1006 -9.84 -40.98 19.77
C ASP A 1006 -10.38 -39.69 20.43
N LYS A 1007 -10.54 -38.60 19.65
CA LYS A 1007 -10.88 -37.26 20.14
C LYS A 1007 -12.35 -37.18 20.60
N THR A 1008 -12.58 -36.67 21.81
CA THR A 1008 -13.91 -36.29 22.28
C THR A 1008 -14.42 -35.06 21.52
N GLU A 1009 -15.67 -35.11 21.05
CA GLU A 1009 -16.33 -34.02 20.35
C GLU A 1009 -16.28 -32.70 21.18
N GLY A 1010 -15.80 -31.62 20.56
CA GLY A 1010 -15.67 -30.30 21.21
C GLY A 1010 -14.34 -30.00 21.91
N ASN A 1011 -13.40 -30.96 22.01
CA ASN A 1011 -12.05 -30.70 22.54
C ASN A 1011 -11.14 -30.04 21.48
N PHE A 1012 -10.17 -29.23 21.91
CA PHE A 1012 -9.15 -28.65 21.02
C PHE A 1012 -7.92 -29.57 20.94
N TYR A 1013 -7.52 -30.06 19.77
CA TYR A 1013 -6.46 -31.07 19.65
C TYR A 1013 -5.23 -30.53 18.91
N ILE A 1014 -4.06 -30.56 19.58
CA ILE A 1014 -2.76 -30.26 18.98
C ILE A 1014 -2.15 -31.56 18.47
N ALA A 1015 -2.07 -31.70 17.15
CA ALA A 1015 -1.36 -32.79 16.50
C ALA A 1015 0.13 -32.46 16.43
N GLN A 1016 0.89 -33.04 17.36
CA GLN A 1016 2.34 -33.09 17.33
C GLN A 1016 2.77 -33.99 16.16
N TRP A 1017 2.97 -33.42 14.97
CA TRP A 1017 3.42 -34.14 13.77
C TRP A 1017 4.94 -34.08 13.67
N LEU A 1018 5.63 -34.61 14.66
CA LEU A 1018 7.08 -34.61 14.70
C LEU A 1018 7.62 -35.81 15.49
N SER A 1019 8.75 -36.35 15.02
CA SER A 1019 9.44 -37.48 15.65
C SER A 1019 10.21 -37.02 16.88
N THR A 1020 10.31 -37.88 17.90
CA THR A 1020 11.07 -37.63 19.13
C THR A 1020 12.31 -38.54 19.20
N PRO A 1021 13.37 -38.29 18.40
CA PRO A 1021 14.56 -39.12 18.40
C PRO A 1021 15.33 -39.00 19.72
N HIS A 1022 15.92 -40.10 20.19
CA HIS A 1022 16.88 -40.06 21.29
C HIS A 1022 18.07 -39.15 20.95
N PHE A 1023 18.64 -38.49 21.98
CA PHE A 1023 19.74 -37.54 21.83
C PHE A 1023 20.94 -38.09 21.03
N LEU A 1024 21.28 -39.38 21.21
CA LEU A 1024 22.37 -40.01 20.46
C LEU A 1024 22.06 -40.08 18.96
N THR A 1025 20.80 -40.36 18.61
CA THR A 1025 20.33 -40.41 17.22
C THR A 1025 20.37 -39.00 16.62
N SER A 1026 19.80 -38.01 17.31
CA SER A 1026 19.71 -36.63 16.81
C SER A 1026 21.06 -35.89 16.75
N THR A 1027 22.04 -36.31 17.54
CA THR A 1027 23.36 -35.66 17.63
C THR A 1027 24.42 -36.36 16.79
N PHE A 1028 24.43 -37.69 16.74
CA PHE A 1028 25.52 -38.45 16.12
C PHE A 1028 25.12 -39.23 14.86
N THR A 1029 23.82 -39.33 14.56
CA THR A 1029 23.33 -40.10 13.39
C THR A 1029 22.62 -39.20 12.38
N TYR A 1030 21.51 -38.57 12.77
CA TYR A 1030 20.67 -37.75 11.88
C TYR A 1030 20.31 -36.43 12.57
N GLY A 1031 20.54 -35.29 11.95
CA GLY A 1031 20.11 -33.99 12.52
C GLY A 1031 18.58 -33.85 12.54
N LEU A 1032 18.04 -33.05 13.47
CA LEU A 1032 16.60 -32.79 13.60
C LEU A 1032 15.97 -32.29 12.29
N GLN A 1033 16.66 -31.41 11.58
CA GLN A 1033 16.24 -30.94 10.26
C GLN A 1033 16.05 -32.09 9.27
N SER A 1034 16.95 -33.06 9.24
CA SER A 1034 16.87 -34.20 8.30
C SER A 1034 15.67 -35.09 8.60
N ILE A 1035 15.40 -35.34 9.89
CA ILE A 1035 14.26 -36.13 10.35
C ILE A 1035 12.93 -35.42 10.02
N ALA A 1036 12.86 -34.10 10.22
CA ALA A 1036 11.66 -33.32 9.94
C ALA A 1036 11.39 -33.22 8.43
N VAL A 1037 12.38 -32.75 7.65
CA VAL A 1037 12.20 -32.37 6.24
C VAL A 1037 12.10 -33.58 5.31
N LEU A 1038 12.81 -34.69 5.58
CA LEU A 1038 12.91 -35.81 4.65
C LEU A 1038 11.78 -36.86 4.86
N PRO A 1039 11.71 -37.60 5.99
CA PRO A 1039 10.66 -38.59 6.17
C PRO A 1039 9.37 -38.02 6.80
N THR A 1040 9.47 -37.10 7.75
CA THR A 1040 8.38 -36.81 8.69
C THR A 1040 7.30 -35.87 8.16
N ASN A 1041 7.66 -34.63 7.81
CA ASN A 1041 6.71 -33.66 7.26
C ASN A 1041 6.04 -34.17 5.97
N PRO A 1042 6.76 -34.82 5.03
CA PRO A 1042 6.12 -35.28 3.81
C PRO A 1042 5.11 -36.42 4.02
N ALA A 1043 5.23 -37.19 5.10
CA ALA A 1043 4.25 -38.22 5.46
C ALA A 1043 2.87 -37.65 5.82
N LEU A 1044 2.80 -36.38 6.26
CA LEU A 1044 1.53 -35.71 6.54
C LEU A 1044 0.62 -35.70 5.31
N TYR A 1045 1.18 -35.43 4.14
CA TYR A 1045 0.40 -35.17 2.94
C TYR A 1045 -0.18 -36.43 2.31
N TRP A 1046 0.59 -37.52 2.24
CA TRP A 1046 0.08 -38.75 1.63
C TRP A 1046 -0.57 -39.69 2.64
N LYS A 1047 -0.16 -39.69 3.91
CA LYS A 1047 -0.72 -40.56 4.94
C LYS A 1047 -1.71 -39.82 5.82
N GLY A 1048 -1.30 -38.69 6.41
CA GLY A 1048 -2.14 -37.91 7.32
C GLY A 1048 -3.44 -37.42 6.65
N VAL A 1049 -3.35 -36.75 5.51
CA VAL A 1049 -4.53 -36.19 4.81
C VAL A 1049 -5.58 -37.24 4.49
N ASN A 1050 -5.17 -38.47 4.14
CA ASN A 1050 -6.11 -39.54 3.80
C ASN A 1050 -6.95 -40.04 4.98
N GLU A 1051 -6.54 -39.72 6.20
CA GLU A 1051 -7.24 -40.03 7.46
C GLU A 1051 -8.00 -38.81 8.02
N ILE A 1052 -7.80 -37.63 7.41
CA ILE A 1052 -8.56 -36.43 7.72
C ILE A 1052 -9.90 -36.49 6.98
N SER A 1053 -10.97 -36.21 7.70
CA SER A 1053 -12.32 -36.10 7.19
C SER A 1053 -13.04 -34.91 7.83
N ASP A 1054 -14.28 -34.69 7.41
CA ASP A 1054 -15.19 -33.69 7.96
C ASP A 1054 -15.58 -33.98 9.43
N LYS A 1055 -15.27 -35.19 9.94
CA LYS A 1055 -15.54 -35.63 11.32
C LYS A 1055 -14.28 -35.86 12.15
N VAL A 1056 -13.16 -36.15 11.50
CA VAL A 1056 -11.89 -36.48 12.15
C VAL A 1056 -10.83 -35.54 11.61
N PHE A 1057 -10.43 -34.56 12.41
CA PHE A 1057 -9.39 -33.60 12.04
C PHE A 1057 -8.70 -33.01 13.29
N PRO A 1058 -7.39 -32.69 13.20
CA PRO A 1058 -6.70 -31.95 14.24
C PRO A 1058 -7.03 -30.45 14.19
N ASN A 1059 -6.85 -29.73 15.30
CA ASN A 1059 -7.01 -28.28 15.30
C ASN A 1059 -5.70 -27.56 14.98
N VAL A 1060 -4.59 -28.07 15.49
CA VAL A 1060 -3.25 -27.56 15.21
C VAL A 1060 -2.44 -28.69 14.59
N ILE A 1061 -1.80 -28.44 13.46
CA ILE A 1061 -0.78 -29.33 12.91
C ILE A 1061 0.57 -28.71 13.26
N LEU A 1062 1.17 -29.20 14.35
CA LEU A 1062 2.42 -28.69 14.91
C LEU A 1062 3.61 -29.42 14.27
N VAL A 1063 4.50 -28.68 13.61
CA VAL A 1063 5.66 -29.24 12.88
C VAL A 1063 6.97 -28.55 13.26
N ASP A 1064 8.07 -29.25 13.01
CA ASP A 1064 9.41 -28.67 12.93
C ASP A 1064 9.72 -28.24 11.48
N TYR A 1065 10.51 -27.17 11.33
CA TYR A 1065 10.98 -26.64 10.04
C TYR A 1065 9.86 -26.31 9.05
N ILE A 1066 8.87 -25.51 9.48
CA ILE A 1066 7.70 -25.16 8.65
C ILE A 1066 8.11 -24.61 7.27
N GLY A 1067 7.53 -25.17 6.21
CA GLY A 1067 7.73 -24.74 4.82
C GLY A 1067 9.07 -25.15 4.19
N MET A 1068 10.00 -25.72 4.94
CA MET A 1068 11.29 -26.18 4.41
C MET A 1068 11.14 -27.54 3.71
N VAL A 1069 11.60 -27.60 2.46
CA VAL A 1069 11.58 -28.83 1.64
C VAL A 1069 12.96 -29.24 1.14
N ILE A 1070 13.93 -28.33 1.06
CA ILE A 1070 15.33 -28.63 0.76
C ILE A 1070 16.17 -28.33 2.00
N MET A 1071 16.99 -29.30 2.40
CA MET A 1071 17.92 -29.18 3.53
C MET A 1071 18.83 -27.96 3.36
N ASN A 1072 19.03 -27.19 4.45
CA ASN A 1072 19.93 -26.04 4.49
C ASN A 1072 19.64 -24.90 3.49
N GLU A 1073 18.45 -24.85 2.88
CA GLU A 1073 18.03 -23.74 2.00
C GLU A 1073 16.85 -22.94 2.60
N PRO A 1074 17.07 -22.11 3.64
CA PRO A 1074 15.99 -21.39 4.33
C PRO A 1074 15.49 -20.14 3.58
N ARG A 1075 15.83 -19.98 2.30
CA ARG A 1075 15.44 -18.79 1.52
C ARG A 1075 13.95 -18.85 1.19
N TRP A 1076 13.25 -17.73 1.32
CA TRP A 1076 11.79 -17.66 1.11
C TRP A 1076 11.32 -18.21 -0.24
N ASP A 1077 12.10 -18.01 -1.31
CA ASP A 1077 11.82 -18.51 -2.66
C ASP A 1077 12.05 -20.02 -2.82
N ALA A 1078 12.83 -20.64 -1.93
CA ALA A 1078 13.02 -22.08 -1.86
C ALA A 1078 11.97 -22.79 -0.98
N LEU A 1079 11.23 -22.06 -0.15
CA LEU A 1079 10.18 -22.63 0.70
C LEU A 1079 8.98 -23.14 -0.13
N SER A 1080 8.29 -24.11 0.44
CA SER A 1080 7.05 -24.65 -0.10
C SER A 1080 5.83 -24.16 0.68
N ALA A 1081 4.74 -23.89 -0.03
CA ALA A 1081 3.47 -23.43 0.55
C ALA A 1081 2.49 -24.58 0.82
N GLU A 1082 2.98 -25.82 0.98
CA GLU A 1082 2.16 -27.02 1.16
C GLU A 1082 1.31 -26.96 2.43
N LEU A 1083 1.90 -26.71 3.60
CA LEU A 1083 1.16 -26.66 4.87
C LEU A 1083 0.21 -25.44 4.93
N TYR A 1084 0.64 -24.31 4.37
CA TYR A 1084 -0.18 -23.10 4.20
C TYR A 1084 -1.46 -23.41 3.39
N THR A 1085 -1.28 -24.02 2.22
CA THR A 1085 -2.39 -24.36 1.32
C THR A 1085 -3.25 -25.48 1.90
N LEU A 1086 -2.64 -26.44 2.62
CA LEU A 1086 -3.35 -27.51 3.29
C LEU A 1086 -4.32 -26.96 4.34
N ALA A 1087 -3.88 -26.06 5.23
CA ALA A 1087 -4.76 -25.48 6.25
C ALA A 1087 -5.92 -24.68 5.65
N ILE A 1088 -5.66 -23.88 4.60
CA ILE A 1088 -6.72 -23.18 3.86
C ILE A 1088 -7.70 -24.20 3.27
N GLY A 1089 -7.20 -25.24 2.62
CA GLY A 1089 -8.03 -26.26 1.99
C GLY A 1089 -8.87 -27.04 2.98
N LEU A 1090 -8.32 -27.44 4.12
CA LEU A 1090 -9.08 -28.15 5.16
C LEU A 1090 -10.23 -27.29 5.70
N ASN A 1091 -10.03 -25.97 5.83
CA ASN A 1091 -11.10 -25.06 6.26
C ASN A 1091 -12.11 -24.75 5.15
N LEU A 1092 -11.69 -24.53 3.91
CA LEU A 1092 -12.58 -24.18 2.79
C LEU A 1092 -13.36 -25.39 2.27
N TYR A 1093 -12.73 -26.55 2.22
CA TYR A 1093 -13.27 -27.79 1.69
C TYR A 1093 -13.73 -28.72 2.82
N THR A 1094 -12.81 -29.40 3.50
CA THR A 1094 -13.13 -30.54 4.37
C THR A 1094 -14.13 -30.19 5.49
N ILE A 1095 -13.86 -29.16 6.28
CA ILE A 1095 -14.73 -28.76 7.39
C ILE A 1095 -16.03 -28.11 6.89
N SER A 1096 -16.00 -27.46 5.72
CA SER A 1096 -17.19 -26.84 5.12
C SER A 1096 -18.24 -27.87 4.67
N GLU A 1097 -17.86 -29.13 4.47
CA GLU A 1097 -18.80 -30.19 4.12
C GLU A 1097 -19.55 -30.77 5.33
N ASN A 1098 -19.12 -30.44 6.56
CA ASN A 1098 -19.82 -30.85 7.77
C ASN A 1098 -20.93 -29.84 8.13
N CYS A 1099 -22.20 -30.19 7.90
CA CYS A 1099 -23.35 -29.30 8.19
C CYS A 1099 -23.63 -29.08 9.70
N ASP A 1100 -23.05 -29.90 10.59
CA ASP A 1100 -23.13 -29.68 12.03
C ASP A 1100 -22.22 -28.52 12.45
N ILE A 1101 -21.11 -28.33 11.74
CA ILE A 1101 -20.13 -27.25 11.95
C ILE A 1101 -20.46 -26.02 11.09
N SER A 1102 -20.70 -26.21 9.79
CA SER A 1102 -20.91 -25.16 8.80
C SER A 1102 -22.38 -25.09 8.42
N LYS A 1103 -23.09 -24.05 8.87
CA LYS A 1103 -24.53 -23.89 8.56
C LYS A 1103 -24.80 -23.45 7.13
N ARG A 1104 -23.82 -22.80 6.51
CA ARG A 1104 -23.84 -22.40 5.11
C ARG A 1104 -23.29 -23.50 4.21
N ARG A 1105 -23.80 -23.56 2.98
CA ARG A 1105 -23.33 -24.44 1.92
C ARG A 1105 -21.84 -24.19 1.66
N SER A 1106 -21.12 -25.25 1.29
CA SER A 1106 -19.68 -25.16 1.03
C SER A 1106 -19.36 -24.03 0.05
N PRO A 1107 -18.38 -23.15 0.36
CA PRO A 1107 -18.04 -22.02 -0.49
C PRO A 1107 -17.44 -22.43 -1.85
N LEU A 1108 -17.03 -23.71 -1.96
CA LEU A 1108 -16.44 -24.26 -3.18
C LEU A 1108 -17.47 -24.80 -4.17
N LEU A 1109 -18.76 -24.87 -3.79
CA LEU A 1109 -19.82 -25.28 -4.68
C LEU A 1109 -20.42 -24.06 -5.44
N PRO A 1110 -20.89 -24.24 -6.69
CA PRO A 1110 -21.51 -23.16 -7.44
C PRO A 1110 -22.74 -22.59 -6.73
N SER A 1111 -22.78 -21.28 -6.47
CA SER A 1111 -23.94 -20.62 -5.88
C SER A 1111 -24.87 -20.06 -6.96
N PRO A 1112 -26.21 -20.15 -6.80
CA PRO A 1112 -27.18 -19.55 -7.71
C PRO A 1112 -27.10 -18.01 -7.79
N LYS A 1113 -26.48 -17.33 -6.81
CA LYS A 1113 -26.46 -15.86 -6.68
C LYS A 1113 -25.10 -15.18 -6.90
N ASN A 1114 -23.98 -15.91 -6.90
CA ASN A 1114 -22.64 -15.33 -6.89
C ASN A 1114 -21.88 -15.42 -8.23
N LEU A 1115 -22.35 -14.71 -9.25
CA LEU A 1115 -21.57 -14.53 -10.50
C LEU A 1115 -20.67 -13.28 -10.51
N ARG A 1116 -20.60 -12.51 -9.41
CA ARG A 1116 -19.86 -11.23 -9.36
C ARG A 1116 -19.24 -10.90 -7.98
N LYS A 1117 -18.61 -11.86 -7.29
CA LYS A 1117 -17.68 -11.53 -6.19
C LYS A 1117 -16.27 -11.31 -6.77
N PRO A 1118 -15.51 -10.31 -6.30
CA PRO A 1118 -14.10 -10.19 -6.64
C PRO A 1118 -13.35 -11.46 -6.19
N PRO A 1119 -12.31 -11.90 -6.92
CA PRO A 1119 -11.56 -13.09 -6.57
C PRO A 1119 -10.93 -12.94 -5.17
N SER A 1120 -10.98 -14.00 -4.35
CA SER A 1120 -10.36 -14.00 -3.02
C SER A 1120 -8.88 -13.62 -3.14
N PRO A 1121 -8.33 -12.81 -2.22
CA PRO A 1121 -6.91 -12.43 -2.22
C PRO A 1121 -5.95 -13.63 -2.09
N LEU A 1122 -6.44 -14.82 -1.71
CA LEU A 1122 -5.69 -16.07 -1.70
C LEU A 1122 -5.52 -16.70 -3.08
N VAL A 1123 -6.36 -16.30 -4.05
CA VAL A 1123 -6.29 -16.79 -5.42
C VAL A 1123 -5.16 -16.05 -6.13
N SER A 1124 -3.98 -16.66 -6.10
CA SER A 1124 -2.80 -16.15 -6.81
C SER A 1124 -3.14 -15.91 -8.29
N GLN A 1125 -2.84 -14.70 -8.77
CA GLN A 1125 -2.93 -14.31 -10.18
C GLN A 1125 -1.66 -14.67 -10.95
N PHE A 1126 -0.67 -15.29 -10.29
CA PHE A 1126 0.56 -15.69 -10.94
C PHE A 1126 0.31 -16.84 -11.91
N ASN A 1127 0.61 -16.59 -13.19
CA ASN A 1127 0.54 -17.53 -14.30
C ASN A 1127 1.91 -17.75 -14.97
N GLY A 1128 3.00 -17.38 -14.28
CA GLY A 1128 4.37 -17.50 -14.78
C GLY A 1128 5.06 -18.82 -14.44
N ILE A 1129 6.38 -18.88 -14.61
CA ILE A 1129 7.22 -20.04 -14.26
C ILE A 1129 8.14 -19.68 -13.09
N ILE A 1130 8.23 -20.56 -12.10
CA ILE A 1130 9.24 -20.54 -11.03
C ILE A 1130 10.20 -21.70 -11.29
N PHE A 1131 11.47 -21.41 -11.57
CA PHE A 1131 12.50 -22.43 -11.83
C PHE A 1131 13.09 -22.98 -10.53
N ALA A 1132 13.73 -24.15 -10.61
CA ALA A 1132 14.35 -24.82 -9.46
C ALA A 1132 15.42 -23.98 -8.73
N ASN A 1133 16.01 -22.99 -9.39
CA ASN A 1133 16.99 -22.07 -8.80
C ASN A 1133 16.37 -20.83 -8.12
N GLY A 1134 15.04 -20.70 -8.11
CA GLY A 1134 14.30 -19.57 -7.55
C GLY A 1134 14.06 -18.41 -8.53
N THR A 1135 14.61 -18.47 -9.75
CA THR A 1135 14.32 -17.46 -10.78
C THR A 1135 12.89 -17.58 -11.28
N THR A 1136 12.29 -16.45 -11.65
CA THR A 1136 10.90 -16.39 -12.11
C THR A 1136 10.78 -15.71 -13.47
N ILE A 1137 9.87 -16.22 -14.29
CA ILE A 1137 9.41 -15.56 -15.52
C ILE A 1137 7.91 -15.31 -15.34
N ALA A 1138 7.51 -14.05 -15.23
CA ALA A 1138 6.11 -13.69 -15.03
C ALA A 1138 5.24 -14.01 -16.26
N ASP A 1139 5.75 -13.74 -17.45
CA ASP A 1139 5.04 -13.91 -18.72
C ASP A 1139 5.82 -14.87 -19.64
N PRO A 1140 5.78 -16.19 -19.40
CA PRO A 1140 6.50 -17.15 -20.21
C PRO A 1140 5.91 -17.23 -21.63
N PRO A 1141 6.72 -17.46 -22.68
CA PRO A 1141 6.22 -17.76 -24.01
C PRO A 1141 5.22 -18.93 -23.98
N LEU A 1142 4.17 -18.88 -24.81
CA LEU A 1142 3.08 -19.88 -24.81
C LEU A 1142 3.54 -21.34 -25.03
N GLY A 1143 4.72 -21.56 -25.62
CA GLY A 1143 5.31 -22.90 -25.79
C GLY A 1143 6.38 -23.26 -24.76
N LEU A 1144 6.71 -22.38 -23.80
CA LEU A 1144 7.74 -22.63 -22.81
C LEU A 1144 7.16 -23.41 -21.63
N HIS A 1145 7.45 -24.71 -21.59
CA HIS A 1145 7.05 -25.59 -20.51
C HIS A 1145 8.27 -26.37 -20.01
N PRO A 1146 8.80 -26.04 -18.82
CA PRO A 1146 9.99 -26.70 -18.28
C PRO A 1146 9.78 -28.21 -18.18
N GLY A 1147 10.79 -28.97 -18.57
CA GLY A 1147 10.76 -30.42 -18.56
C GLY A 1147 9.85 -31.06 -19.62
N ARG A 1148 9.24 -30.29 -20.54
CA ARG A 1148 8.49 -30.87 -21.65
C ARG A 1148 9.46 -31.41 -22.72
N VAL A 1149 9.27 -32.67 -23.10
CA VAL A 1149 10.13 -33.33 -24.09
C VAL A 1149 9.74 -33.01 -25.52
N GLU A 1150 10.72 -32.72 -26.37
CA GLU A 1150 10.52 -32.46 -27.81
C GLU A 1150 10.32 -33.75 -28.62
N ILE A 1151 11.05 -34.81 -28.27
CA ILE A 1151 11.05 -36.09 -28.98
C ILE A 1151 10.73 -37.20 -27.98
N LEU A 1152 9.70 -37.98 -28.28
CA LEU A 1152 9.46 -39.27 -27.61
C LEU A 1152 10.39 -40.30 -28.24
N ARG A 1153 11.32 -40.85 -27.47
CA ARG A 1153 12.35 -41.75 -27.97
C ARG A 1153 11.84 -43.17 -28.14
N ASN A 1154 12.43 -43.94 -29.05
CA ASN A 1154 12.24 -45.39 -29.09
C ASN A 1154 12.43 -45.99 -27.69
N GLY A 1155 11.43 -46.71 -27.19
CA GLY A 1155 11.38 -47.25 -25.84
C GLY A 1155 10.47 -46.46 -24.88
N THR A 1156 9.87 -45.34 -25.30
CA THR A 1156 8.83 -44.65 -24.52
C THR A 1156 7.61 -45.57 -24.32
N VAL A 1157 7.15 -45.70 -23.08
CA VAL A 1157 6.01 -46.51 -22.66
C VAL A 1157 4.82 -45.61 -22.37
N PHE A 1158 3.67 -45.87 -23.00
CA PHE A 1158 2.41 -45.15 -22.79
C PHE A 1158 1.52 -45.84 -21.73
N SER A 1159 0.54 -45.12 -21.20
CA SER A 1159 -0.39 -45.60 -20.16
C SER A 1159 -1.12 -46.92 -20.48
N ASN A 1160 -1.33 -47.24 -21.76
CA ASN A 1160 -1.95 -48.50 -22.20
C ASN A 1160 -0.95 -49.67 -22.34
N GLY A 1161 0.32 -49.48 -21.98
CA GLY A 1161 1.39 -50.47 -22.10
C GLY A 1161 2.07 -50.53 -23.47
N THR A 1162 1.66 -49.69 -24.42
CA THR A 1162 2.30 -49.62 -25.75
C THR A 1162 3.71 -49.06 -25.61
N VAL A 1163 4.68 -49.68 -26.29
CA VAL A 1163 6.07 -49.23 -26.35
C VAL A 1163 6.36 -48.69 -27.74
N LEU A 1164 6.94 -47.49 -27.80
CA LEU A 1164 7.26 -46.81 -29.05
C LEU A 1164 8.49 -47.48 -29.73
N GLU A 1165 8.33 -47.99 -30.95
CA GLU A 1165 9.40 -48.69 -31.68
C GLU A 1165 10.38 -47.75 -32.42
N GLU A 1166 9.97 -46.52 -32.73
CA GLU A 1166 10.79 -45.50 -33.41
C GLU A 1166 10.58 -44.14 -32.75
N SER A 1167 11.63 -43.33 -32.65
CA SER A 1167 11.50 -41.99 -32.05
C SER A 1167 10.58 -41.10 -32.88
N VAL A 1168 9.60 -40.44 -32.24
CA VAL A 1168 8.65 -39.52 -32.89
C VAL A 1168 8.61 -38.16 -32.19
N PRO A 1169 8.27 -37.07 -32.89
CA PRO A 1169 8.01 -35.79 -32.24
C PRO A 1169 6.90 -35.93 -31.19
N ASN A 1170 7.09 -35.32 -30.01
CA ASN A 1170 6.04 -35.29 -28.99
C ASN A 1170 4.88 -34.42 -29.52
N PRO A 1171 3.67 -34.98 -29.70
CA PRO A 1171 2.53 -34.23 -30.24
C PRO A 1171 2.15 -33.03 -29.37
N ASP A 1172 2.46 -33.07 -28.07
CA ASP A 1172 2.15 -32.02 -27.12
C ASP A 1172 3.27 -30.97 -26.97
N PHE A 1173 4.41 -31.13 -27.66
CA PHE A 1173 5.57 -30.22 -27.51
C PHE A 1173 5.19 -28.76 -27.77
N ASN A 1174 4.59 -28.49 -28.93
CA ASN A 1174 4.13 -27.15 -29.34
C ASN A 1174 2.69 -26.86 -28.92
N SER A 1175 2.05 -27.73 -28.14
CA SER A 1175 0.67 -27.49 -27.70
C SER A 1175 0.62 -26.28 -26.77
N THR A 1176 -0.14 -25.28 -27.20
CA THR A 1176 -0.62 -24.18 -26.35
C THR A 1176 -1.98 -24.50 -25.73
N LEU A 1177 -2.59 -25.62 -26.14
CA LEU A 1177 -3.85 -26.12 -25.61
C LEU A 1177 -3.57 -26.84 -24.31
N PHE A 1178 -3.66 -26.08 -23.22
CA PHE A 1178 -3.93 -26.58 -21.89
C PHE A 1178 -5.09 -25.79 -21.30
#